data_AF-A0A2E4ZXZ7-F1
#
_entry.id   AF-A0A2E4ZXZ7-F1
#
_cell.length_a   1.000
_cell.length_b   1.000
_cell.length_c   1.000
_cell.angle_alpha   90.00
_cell.angle_beta   90.00
_cell.angle_gamma   90.00
#
_symmetry.space_group_name_H-M   'P 1'
#
loop_
_entity.id
_entity.type
_entity.pdbx_description
1 polymer ?
#
loop_
_entity_poly.entity_id
_entity_poly.type
_entity_poly.pdbx_seq_one_letter_code
_entity_poly.pdbx_strand_id
1 'polypeptide(L)'
;MLREGATDPVIHSLAKEYARYRTIIDQRLDQCVALIRSGNKYTALELAEESPNVLDLMERLSFGGDAKWKELCEEKSIYLGPNFTDDHVDMLEGLYGEKISEDHPVFREYRTAMRSRDEQRTFKILKTILRMNPDHEAAKRHFGQLSVKILEQRLDHLDLLIREGRKDELLDIMDEVESTDWVIPPEKSTKATLWENALAVRQTYRRADSKLRCEQILVDLGQLRDAEEWKEALSLIGEFYELSQEYDLESEHAADDINAYNEFREWAEERMEEDRDARALQALVSRFKNRITEMKQAENAGGLSIENYLEFQAEINTFRKEFEDMGRSDVPPEVLMDLQKGVGWVKNRIAKQRGRTKRIWIGTVVLTVAAVVAFLIWFNFRQERSDLLDSVVAAENLQDPFKQWAFLQSFGQDEVQKKYMESKDEELQKGLASVVEKTFVNACALDTAGKQEDFLVATEGTTLSFADEPTMKRGRTDVVIKLCEGMLATNPPNLNAMWDFVQRFRDEDIAKGIKLRKVLRKRVDALLPAYEEAMKDVDRDLRSEVTRAHLSFSKERKQDIDGLIAVLTELKDLNQQPKLLQWQPLMEQEVQLTAEFPFHLYASSPEVSSLLDEIDGKIRSIQENSAIAADEYDDLTGELAKLKSRIVAAAQKFKSEAEIDNFVLNQGTFIEELGARYEKLKNKLQATEQLEVSKQLREVRTLWNTYRHLVRESSKKKIEELLVQAEEIADSLDAGRSQNPKGDLSTLGETIKKLVSFRGNQEEAFKPSFVQERRINKLVEMQGKILAKMGQGTQARGELSEATDLESYLAAMDRARQVKAYDGIALQALQEITTNRNIFSNDRGQLHRKLIFIGPEEVWGKIKTGELGVLPDDSQREYEDLSVIVSASGIRDVWRYKLNNCTPVSAGIGTGGQPKYNTKKDLLQFLLSFGQIQQEKIEEKFDETGKPVDNPVAKVMQQGNFLIGGKREGRLFESTHWGGAIKGPMLEEPQLTPESKFVQEQIERRLNSENRKVLKPLLDLLDALLLDPQISPLFKAYMHDKLFEIMSMRADEWGVRLSPYLKKDHEQLKAIMQLPLKVTDWMSPTSYQAMQAQLTTFYRPLGQRRYGSEVKFNLSFLRGLTGVNFPFAGYVDERGNPRYLDSGKPPAFVWCVSREEGKLSLERYVGSNALLFSPLLTVDKDLEAVFKKALLESGASSANRFGSLKNLVPFRYSD
;
A
#
# COMPACT_ATOMS: atom_id res chain seq x y z
N MET A 1 2.19 -19.82 -16.47
CA MET A 1 2.12 -19.37 -15.06
C MET A 1 0.78 -18.67 -14.88
N LEU A 2 0.01 -19.02 -13.84
CA LEU A 2 -1.18 -18.24 -13.48
C LEU A 2 -0.71 -16.83 -13.11
N ARG A 3 -1.12 -15.81 -13.87
CA ARG A 3 -0.84 -14.41 -13.54
C ARG A 3 -1.71 -14.05 -12.32
N GLU A 4 -1.15 -14.13 -11.12
CA GLU A 4 -1.81 -13.62 -9.91
C GLU A 4 -2.05 -12.11 -10.10
N GLY A 5 -3.31 -11.70 -10.29
CA GLY A 5 -3.71 -10.34 -10.64
C GLY A 5 -4.21 -10.12 -12.07
N ALA A 6 -4.44 -11.17 -12.86
CA ALA A 6 -5.13 -11.03 -14.15
C ALA A 6 -6.56 -10.51 -13.97
N THR A 7 -6.98 -9.58 -14.82
CA THR A 7 -8.35 -9.08 -14.86
C THR A 7 -9.29 -10.16 -15.37
N ASP A 8 -10.56 -10.09 -14.97
CA ASP A 8 -11.56 -11.10 -15.31
C ASP A 8 -11.74 -11.32 -16.82
N PRO A 9 -11.71 -10.29 -17.69
CA PRO A 9 -11.71 -10.48 -19.15
C PRO A 9 -10.57 -11.38 -19.66
N VAL A 10 -9.36 -11.24 -19.09
CA VAL A 10 -8.19 -12.05 -19.46
C VAL A 10 -8.34 -13.50 -19.00
N ILE A 11 -9.00 -13.73 -17.86
CA ILE A 11 -9.29 -15.11 -17.40
C ILE A 11 -10.26 -15.78 -18.38
N HIS A 12 -11.27 -15.05 -18.86
CA HIS A 12 -12.24 -15.56 -19.84
C HIS A 12 -11.60 -15.87 -21.20
N SER A 13 -10.69 -15.02 -21.73
CA SER A 13 -9.98 -15.30 -22.99
C SER A 13 -9.13 -16.57 -22.87
N LEU A 14 -8.30 -16.66 -21.83
CA LEU A 14 -7.41 -17.80 -21.60
C LEU A 14 -8.18 -19.12 -21.40
N ALA A 15 -9.31 -19.08 -20.70
CA ALA A 15 -10.13 -20.27 -20.48
C ALA A 15 -10.79 -20.76 -21.78
N LYS A 16 -11.21 -19.85 -22.67
CA LYS A 16 -11.75 -20.19 -23.98
C LYS A 16 -10.70 -20.86 -24.87
N GLU A 17 -9.48 -20.35 -24.88
CA GLU A 17 -8.36 -20.99 -25.59
C GLU A 17 -8.03 -22.37 -25.03
N TYR A 18 -7.95 -22.48 -23.70
CA TYR A 18 -7.71 -23.74 -23.01
C TYR A 18 -8.78 -24.80 -23.37
N ALA A 19 -10.06 -24.43 -23.35
CA ALA A 19 -11.17 -25.30 -23.71
C ALA A 19 -11.12 -25.75 -25.19
N ARG A 20 -10.74 -24.83 -26.09
CA ARG A 20 -10.57 -25.12 -27.53
C ARG A 20 -9.51 -26.20 -27.75
N TYR A 21 -8.33 -26.05 -27.13
CA TYR A 21 -7.25 -27.03 -27.29
C TYR A 21 -7.61 -28.39 -26.69
N ARG A 22 -8.30 -28.44 -25.54
CA ARG A 22 -8.79 -29.70 -24.97
C ARG A 22 -9.79 -30.42 -25.87
N THR A 23 -10.67 -29.67 -26.53
CA THR A 23 -11.63 -30.26 -27.49
C THR A 23 -10.93 -30.85 -28.72
N ILE A 24 -9.90 -30.17 -29.24
CA ILE A 24 -9.10 -30.66 -30.38
C ILE A 24 -8.36 -31.96 -30.00
N ILE A 25 -7.75 -32.00 -28.82
CA ILE A 25 -7.05 -33.19 -28.32
C ILE A 25 -8.02 -34.35 -28.16
N ASP A 26 -9.17 -34.12 -27.52
CA ASP A 26 -10.20 -35.14 -27.26
C ASP A 26 -10.70 -35.77 -28.57
N GLN A 27 -11.04 -34.95 -29.58
CA GLN A 27 -11.45 -35.44 -30.89
C GLN A 27 -10.38 -36.24 -31.61
N ARG A 28 -9.12 -35.79 -31.57
CA ARG A 28 -7.99 -36.53 -32.19
C ARG A 28 -7.71 -37.84 -31.45
N LEU A 29 -7.78 -37.82 -30.13
CA LEU A 29 -7.58 -39.00 -29.29
C LEU A 29 -8.66 -40.05 -29.56
N ASP A 30 -9.93 -39.64 -29.68
CA ASP A 30 -11.03 -40.52 -30.07
C ASP A 30 -10.83 -41.16 -31.45
N GLN A 31 -10.38 -40.36 -32.44
CA GLN A 31 -10.06 -40.88 -33.77
C GLN A 31 -8.88 -41.86 -33.74
N CYS A 32 -7.84 -41.56 -32.96
CA CYS A 32 -6.70 -42.46 -32.77
C CYS A 32 -7.17 -43.78 -32.17
N VAL A 33 -7.97 -43.75 -31.09
CA VAL A 33 -8.48 -44.96 -30.43
C VAL A 33 -9.40 -45.78 -31.34
N ALA A 34 -10.24 -45.13 -32.15
CA ALA A 34 -11.03 -45.82 -33.17
C ALA A 34 -10.15 -46.58 -34.17
N LEU A 35 -9.05 -45.97 -34.62
CA LEU A 35 -8.08 -46.60 -35.51
C LEU A 35 -7.33 -47.75 -34.82
N ILE A 36 -6.95 -47.60 -33.55
CA ILE A 36 -6.33 -48.67 -32.73
C ILE A 36 -7.26 -49.88 -32.63
N ARG A 37 -8.53 -49.65 -32.28
CA ARG A 37 -9.55 -50.70 -32.16
C ARG A 37 -9.85 -51.39 -33.50
N SER A 38 -9.73 -50.67 -34.61
CA SER A 38 -9.88 -51.23 -35.97
C SER A 38 -8.66 -52.03 -36.46
N GLY A 39 -7.57 -52.09 -35.68
CA GLY A 39 -6.34 -52.78 -36.03
C GLY A 39 -5.38 -51.98 -36.91
N ASN A 40 -5.70 -50.72 -37.25
CA ASN A 40 -4.86 -49.86 -38.07
C ASN A 40 -3.91 -49.00 -37.21
N LYS A 41 -3.00 -49.67 -36.51
CA LYS A 41 -2.07 -49.06 -35.55
C LYS A 41 -1.15 -47.99 -36.17
N TYR A 42 -0.72 -48.19 -37.42
CA TYR A 42 0.17 -47.23 -38.09
C TYR A 42 -0.54 -45.91 -38.40
N THR A 43 -1.77 -45.95 -38.93
CA THR A 43 -2.54 -44.73 -39.19
C THR A 43 -2.93 -44.02 -37.89
N ALA A 44 -3.14 -44.74 -36.79
CA ALA A 44 -3.32 -44.13 -35.48
C ALA A 44 -2.07 -43.35 -35.02
N LEU A 45 -0.87 -43.90 -35.23
CA LEU A 45 0.40 -43.21 -34.94
C LEU A 45 0.61 -42.01 -35.85
N GLU A 46 0.29 -42.13 -37.14
CA GLU A 46 0.39 -41.02 -38.10
C GLU A 46 -0.52 -39.85 -37.70
N LEU A 47 -1.77 -40.14 -37.32
CA LEU A 47 -2.73 -39.15 -36.84
C LEU A 47 -2.30 -38.50 -35.52
N ALA A 48 -1.72 -39.28 -34.59
CA ALA A 48 -1.23 -38.76 -33.32
C ALA A 48 0.02 -37.86 -33.47
N GLU A 49 0.84 -38.11 -34.50
CA GLU A 49 2.04 -37.34 -34.84
C GLU A 49 1.79 -36.13 -35.75
N GLU A 50 0.54 -35.89 -36.18
CA GLU A 50 0.20 -34.67 -36.91
C GLU A 50 0.49 -33.44 -36.04
N SER A 51 1.26 -32.49 -36.58
CA SER A 51 1.66 -31.30 -35.84
C SER A 51 0.44 -30.43 -35.44
N PRO A 52 0.41 -29.90 -34.21
CA PRO A 52 1.23 -30.29 -33.06
C PRO A 52 0.78 -31.66 -32.48
N ASN A 53 1.76 -32.48 -32.08
CA ASN A 53 1.56 -33.85 -31.61
C ASN A 53 0.58 -33.91 -30.42
N VAL A 54 -0.29 -34.92 -30.40
CA VAL A 54 -1.37 -35.03 -29.41
C VAL A 54 -0.84 -35.17 -27.97
N LEU A 55 0.16 -36.01 -27.73
CA LEU A 55 0.75 -36.22 -26.40
C LEU A 55 1.56 -34.99 -25.94
N ASP A 56 2.29 -34.35 -26.84
CA ASP A 56 3.04 -33.12 -26.53
C ASP A 56 2.08 -31.96 -26.20
N LEU A 57 0.96 -31.84 -26.91
CA LEU A 57 -0.09 -30.87 -26.59
C LEU A 57 -0.71 -31.15 -25.22
N MET A 58 -0.97 -32.42 -24.90
CA MET A 58 -1.47 -32.82 -23.58
C MET A 58 -0.49 -32.45 -22.47
N GLU A 59 0.80 -32.70 -22.67
CA GLU A 59 1.86 -32.31 -21.72
C GLU A 59 1.92 -30.78 -21.56
N ARG A 60 1.84 -30.01 -22.65
CA ARG A 60 1.85 -28.53 -22.59
C ARG A 60 0.65 -27.94 -21.85
N LEU A 61 -0.52 -28.58 -21.94
CA LEU A 61 -1.70 -28.17 -21.18
C LEU A 61 -1.64 -28.60 -19.70
N SER A 62 -0.75 -29.53 -19.35
CA SER A 62 -0.49 -29.97 -17.98
C SER A 62 0.57 -29.07 -17.33
N PHE A 63 0.13 -28.09 -16.54
CA PHE A 63 1.03 -27.22 -15.77
C PHE A 63 0.77 -27.37 -14.27
N GLY A 64 1.79 -27.11 -13.43
CA GLY A 64 1.73 -27.32 -11.98
C GLY A 64 0.67 -26.50 -11.21
N GLY A 65 -0.10 -25.65 -11.91
CA GLY A 65 -1.24 -24.88 -11.38
C GLY A 65 -2.60 -25.31 -11.93
N ASP A 66 -2.70 -26.41 -12.69
CA ASP A 66 -3.93 -26.87 -13.35
C ASP A 66 -5.10 -27.06 -12.37
N ALA A 67 -4.84 -27.63 -11.18
CA ALA A 67 -5.86 -27.79 -10.14
C ALA A 67 -6.43 -26.44 -9.66
N LYS A 68 -5.57 -25.44 -9.45
CA LYS A 68 -6.00 -24.09 -9.05
C LYS A 68 -6.71 -23.35 -10.19
N TRP A 69 -6.29 -23.59 -11.43
CA TRP A 69 -6.94 -23.02 -12.61
C TRP A 69 -8.35 -23.59 -12.81
N LYS A 70 -8.49 -24.91 -12.62
CA LYS A 70 -9.79 -25.60 -12.62
C LYS A 70 -10.71 -25.04 -11.54
N GLU A 71 -10.22 -24.93 -10.31
CA GLU A 71 -10.97 -24.35 -9.19
C GLU A 71 -11.39 -22.90 -9.47
N LEU A 72 -10.50 -22.07 -10.00
CA LEU A 72 -10.79 -20.68 -10.37
C LEU A 72 -11.85 -20.56 -11.48
N CYS A 73 -11.76 -21.41 -12.51
CA CYS A 73 -12.72 -21.41 -13.60
C CYS A 73 -14.07 -22.02 -13.18
N GLU A 74 -14.07 -23.02 -12.30
CA GLU A 74 -15.29 -23.57 -11.68
C GLU A 74 -15.99 -22.53 -10.80
N GLU A 75 -15.24 -21.80 -9.97
CA GLU A 75 -15.76 -20.67 -9.17
C GLU A 75 -16.42 -19.63 -10.07
N LYS A 76 -15.79 -19.30 -11.20
CA LYS A 76 -16.32 -18.33 -12.18
C LYS A 76 -17.32 -18.91 -13.17
N SER A 77 -17.65 -20.20 -13.08
CA SER A 77 -18.58 -20.91 -13.98
C SER A 77 -18.17 -20.83 -15.47
N ILE A 78 -16.87 -20.97 -15.73
CA ILE A 78 -16.28 -20.95 -17.07
C ILE A 78 -16.04 -22.39 -17.55
N TYR A 79 -16.44 -22.68 -18.80
CA TYR A 79 -16.25 -24.00 -19.40
C TYR A 79 -14.78 -24.25 -19.78
N LEU A 80 -14.20 -25.35 -19.30
CA LEU A 80 -12.80 -25.72 -19.49
C LEU A 80 -12.57 -26.77 -20.59
N GLY A 81 -13.58 -27.13 -21.38
CA GLY A 81 -13.48 -28.22 -22.35
C GLY A 81 -13.69 -29.62 -21.74
N PRO A 82 -13.68 -30.67 -22.58
CA PRO A 82 -13.84 -32.06 -22.14
C PRO A 82 -12.64 -32.54 -21.30
N ASN A 83 -12.90 -33.48 -20.39
CA ASN A 83 -11.85 -34.22 -19.69
C ASN A 83 -11.39 -35.39 -20.55
N PHE A 84 -10.08 -35.60 -20.63
CA PHE A 84 -9.51 -36.74 -21.34
C PHE A 84 -9.85 -38.03 -20.59
N THR A 85 -10.25 -39.07 -21.31
CA THR A 85 -10.47 -40.40 -20.74
C THR A 85 -9.13 -41.12 -20.58
N ASP A 86 -8.75 -41.44 -19.34
CA ASP A 86 -7.49 -42.13 -19.03
C ASP A 86 -7.26 -43.39 -19.90
N ASP A 87 -8.31 -44.19 -20.11
CA ASP A 87 -8.29 -45.38 -21.00
C ASP A 87 -7.83 -45.07 -22.44
N HIS A 88 -8.23 -43.92 -23.00
CA HIS A 88 -7.86 -43.55 -24.37
C HIS A 88 -6.40 -43.08 -24.45
N VAL A 89 -5.92 -42.41 -23.40
CA VAL A 89 -4.52 -42.00 -23.26
C VAL A 89 -3.63 -43.24 -23.12
N ASP A 90 -3.99 -44.15 -22.22
CA ASP A 90 -3.27 -45.41 -22.00
C ASP A 90 -3.19 -46.27 -23.27
N MET A 91 -4.25 -46.33 -24.07
CA MET A 91 -4.24 -47.04 -25.36
C MET A 91 -3.26 -46.42 -26.36
N LEU A 92 -3.16 -45.09 -26.40
CA LEU A 92 -2.24 -44.38 -27.29
C LEU A 92 -0.78 -44.47 -26.79
N GLU A 93 -0.53 -44.25 -25.49
CA GLU A 93 0.79 -44.41 -24.87
C GLU A 93 1.29 -45.86 -24.99
N GLY A 94 0.39 -46.83 -24.84
CA GLY A 94 0.67 -48.25 -25.03
C GLY A 94 1.20 -48.56 -26.43
N LEU A 95 0.75 -47.87 -27.48
CA LEU A 95 1.30 -48.01 -28.83
C LEU A 95 2.75 -47.53 -28.93
N TYR A 96 3.09 -46.42 -28.27
CA TYR A 96 4.47 -45.90 -28.27
C TYR A 96 5.42 -46.77 -27.44
N GLY A 97 4.89 -47.51 -26.45
CA GLY A 97 5.66 -48.45 -25.63
C GLY A 97 5.95 -49.82 -26.28
N GLU A 98 5.37 -50.13 -27.45
CA GLU A 98 5.63 -51.38 -28.16
C GLU A 98 7.07 -51.43 -28.72
N LYS A 99 7.84 -52.47 -28.36
CA LYS A 99 9.19 -52.66 -28.91
C LYS A 99 9.13 -52.99 -30.41
N ILE A 100 9.48 -52.02 -31.24
CA ILE A 100 9.50 -52.17 -32.70
C ILE A 100 10.81 -52.84 -33.20
N SER A 101 10.67 -53.86 -34.05
CA SER A 101 11.76 -54.50 -34.82
C SER A 101 11.74 -54.07 -36.29
N GLU A 102 12.76 -54.42 -37.08
CA GLU A 102 12.87 -54.04 -38.51
C GLU A 102 11.73 -54.56 -39.41
N ASP A 103 10.97 -55.56 -38.93
CA ASP A 103 9.79 -56.14 -39.60
C ASP A 103 8.48 -55.40 -39.30
N HIS A 104 8.52 -54.38 -38.44
CA HIS A 104 7.35 -53.58 -38.08
C HIS A 104 6.80 -52.80 -39.29
N PRO A 105 5.47 -52.61 -39.43
CA PRO A 105 4.86 -51.89 -40.55
C PRO A 105 5.47 -50.50 -40.83
N VAL A 106 5.87 -49.78 -39.78
CA VAL A 106 6.54 -48.46 -39.87
C VAL A 106 7.86 -48.53 -40.67
N PHE A 107 8.69 -49.56 -40.44
CA PHE A 107 9.95 -49.75 -41.19
C PHE A 107 9.71 -50.19 -42.64
N ARG A 108 8.58 -50.82 -42.94
CA ARG A 108 8.15 -51.13 -44.32
C ARG A 108 7.75 -49.86 -45.07
N GLU A 109 7.01 -48.97 -44.40
CA GLU A 109 6.66 -47.64 -44.94
C GLU A 109 7.92 -46.79 -45.16
N TYR A 110 8.86 -46.79 -44.20
CA TYR A 110 10.15 -46.09 -44.34
C TYR A 110 10.93 -46.56 -45.58
N ARG A 111 11.04 -47.89 -45.78
CA ARG A 111 11.68 -48.47 -46.97
C ARG A 111 10.97 -48.09 -48.27
N THR A 112 9.66 -47.91 -48.22
CA THR A 112 8.84 -47.52 -49.37
C THR A 112 9.04 -46.04 -49.71
N ALA A 113 9.01 -45.15 -48.71
CA ALA A 113 9.29 -43.71 -48.87
C ALA A 113 10.71 -43.44 -49.39
N MET A 114 11.69 -44.22 -48.92
CA MET A 114 13.07 -44.18 -49.43
C MET A 114 13.18 -44.57 -50.91
N ARG A 115 12.36 -45.53 -51.37
CA ARG A 115 12.32 -45.93 -52.79
C ARG A 115 11.64 -44.88 -53.66
N SER A 116 10.61 -44.21 -53.16
CA SER A 116 9.92 -43.13 -53.87
C SER A 116 10.69 -41.80 -53.85
N ARG A 117 11.80 -41.71 -53.10
CA ARG A 117 12.59 -40.47 -52.89
C ARG A 117 11.74 -39.31 -52.34
N ASP A 118 10.72 -39.65 -51.56
CA ASP A 118 9.85 -38.67 -50.92
C ASP A 118 10.47 -38.23 -49.59
N GLU A 119 11.20 -37.11 -49.63
CA GLU A 119 11.95 -36.59 -48.50
C GLU A 119 11.03 -36.18 -47.33
N GLN A 120 9.85 -35.62 -47.60
CA GLN A 120 8.90 -35.20 -46.57
C GLN A 120 8.26 -36.41 -45.88
N ARG A 121 7.81 -37.40 -46.65
CA ARG A 121 7.26 -38.64 -46.09
C ARG A 121 8.33 -39.42 -45.33
N THR A 122 9.55 -39.45 -45.83
CA THR A 122 10.69 -40.11 -45.15
C THR A 122 11.01 -39.42 -43.81
N PHE A 123 10.97 -38.09 -43.77
CA PHE A 123 11.19 -37.31 -42.55
C PHE A 123 10.13 -37.61 -41.47
N LYS A 124 8.85 -37.62 -41.84
CA LYS A 124 7.74 -37.98 -40.94
C LYS A 124 7.90 -39.38 -40.36
N ILE A 125 8.17 -40.38 -41.21
CA ILE A 125 8.32 -41.77 -40.76
C ILE A 125 9.54 -41.95 -39.84
N LEU A 126 10.67 -41.29 -40.13
CA LEU A 126 11.85 -41.33 -39.26
C LEU A 126 11.59 -40.73 -37.88
N LYS A 127 10.81 -39.66 -37.79
CA LYS A 127 10.37 -39.06 -36.51
C LYS A 127 9.60 -40.08 -35.68
N THR A 128 8.61 -40.74 -36.30
CA THR A 128 7.79 -41.79 -35.67
C THR A 128 8.63 -42.99 -35.22
N ILE A 129 9.63 -43.42 -36.01
CA ILE A 129 10.57 -44.49 -35.63
C ILE A 129 11.40 -44.11 -34.41
N LEU A 130 11.95 -42.89 -34.37
CA LEU A 130 12.79 -42.44 -33.26
C LEU A 130 12.01 -42.22 -31.96
N ARG A 131 10.71 -41.95 -32.03
CA ARG A 131 9.86 -41.86 -30.84
C ARG A 131 9.56 -43.23 -30.22
N MET A 132 9.29 -44.23 -31.05
CA MET A 132 9.11 -45.62 -30.60
C MET A 132 10.43 -46.32 -30.24
N ASN A 133 11.56 -45.93 -30.86
CA ASN A 133 12.88 -46.49 -30.58
C ASN A 133 13.97 -45.40 -30.61
N PRO A 134 14.17 -44.68 -29.49
CA PRO A 134 15.12 -43.55 -29.39
C PRO A 134 16.58 -43.92 -29.65
N ASP A 135 16.96 -45.16 -29.38
CA ASP A 135 18.34 -45.64 -29.47
C ASP A 135 18.75 -46.14 -30.87
N HIS A 136 17.85 -46.05 -31.86
CA HIS A 136 18.12 -46.54 -33.21
C HIS A 136 19.12 -45.64 -33.98
N GLU A 137 20.41 -45.98 -33.94
CA GLU A 137 21.49 -45.16 -34.51
C GLU A 137 21.30 -44.76 -35.98
N ALA A 138 20.90 -45.68 -36.86
CA ALA A 138 20.81 -45.39 -38.30
C ALA A 138 19.65 -44.43 -38.63
N ALA A 139 18.49 -44.61 -38.02
CA ALA A 139 17.37 -43.68 -38.10
C ALA A 139 17.76 -42.29 -37.58
N LYS A 140 18.51 -42.23 -36.46
CA LYS A 140 18.98 -40.96 -35.85
C LYS A 140 19.90 -40.18 -36.77
N ARG A 141 20.87 -40.86 -37.40
CA ARG A 141 21.79 -40.21 -38.36
C ARG A 141 21.06 -39.71 -39.59
N HIS A 142 20.15 -40.52 -40.17
CA HIS A 142 19.44 -40.14 -41.38
C HIS A 142 18.42 -39.01 -41.10
N PHE A 143 17.73 -39.06 -39.97
CA PHE A 143 16.85 -37.99 -39.51
C PHE A 143 17.61 -36.66 -39.35
N GLY A 144 18.81 -36.67 -38.75
CA GLY A 144 19.64 -35.46 -38.62
C GLY A 144 20.04 -34.84 -39.95
N GLN A 145 20.44 -35.64 -40.93
CA GLN A 145 20.81 -35.14 -42.26
C GLN A 145 19.61 -34.55 -43.01
N LEU A 146 18.48 -35.26 -42.97
CA LEU A 146 17.26 -34.85 -43.66
C LEU A 146 16.61 -33.62 -43.01
N SER A 147 16.65 -33.54 -41.68
CA SER A 147 16.19 -32.38 -40.89
C SER A 147 16.87 -31.09 -41.33
N VAL A 148 18.21 -31.09 -41.45
CA VAL A 148 18.96 -29.89 -41.85
C VAL A 148 18.63 -29.50 -43.28
N LYS A 149 18.56 -30.48 -44.19
CA LYS A 149 18.27 -30.24 -45.60
C LYS A 149 16.88 -29.64 -45.82
N ILE A 150 15.84 -30.22 -45.21
CA ILE A 150 14.46 -29.72 -45.36
C ILE A 150 14.34 -28.33 -44.74
N LEU A 151 14.93 -28.11 -43.57
CA LEU A 151 14.92 -26.80 -42.91
C LEU A 151 15.55 -25.72 -43.80
N GLU A 152 16.74 -25.97 -44.37
CA GLU A 152 17.40 -25.01 -45.26
C GLU A 152 16.61 -24.72 -46.55
N GLN A 153 15.85 -25.70 -47.07
CA GLN A 153 14.93 -25.49 -48.20
C GLN A 153 13.72 -24.64 -47.80
N ARG A 154 13.17 -24.83 -46.60
CA ARG A 154 12.08 -24.00 -46.07
C ARG A 154 12.53 -22.56 -45.86
N LEU A 155 13.74 -22.35 -45.34
CA LEU A 155 14.32 -21.01 -45.17
C LEU A 155 14.55 -20.29 -46.51
N ASP A 156 14.98 -20.98 -47.56
CA ASP A 156 15.07 -20.40 -48.90
C ASP A 156 13.68 -20.01 -49.45
N HIS A 157 12.68 -20.84 -49.17
CA HIS A 157 11.31 -20.56 -49.61
C HIS A 157 10.72 -19.34 -48.89
N LEU A 158 10.99 -19.17 -47.59
CA LEU A 158 10.60 -17.98 -46.84
C LEU A 158 11.19 -16.71 -47.44
N ASP A 159 12.48 -16.69 -47.79
CA ASP A 159 13.10 -15.53 -48.43
C ASP A 159 12.44 -15.16 -49.77
N LEU A 160 12.06 -16.18 -50.56
CA LEU A 160 11.31 -15.98 -51.80
C LEU A 160 9.93 -15.36 -51.52
N LEU A 161 9.19 -15.85 -50.53
CA LEU A 161 7.87 -15.33 -50.17
C LEU A 161 7.92 -13.90 -49.61
N ILE A 162 8.97 -13.54 -48.88
CA ILE A 162 9.22 -12.16 -48.43
C ILE A 162 9.38 -11.23 -49.64
N ARG A 163 10.17 -11.63 -50.64
CA ARG A 163 10.41 -10.82 -51.85
C ARG A 163 9.16 -10.66 -52.71
N GLU A 164 8.30 -11.67 -52.74
CA GLU A 164 7.04 -11.66 -53.49
C GLU A 164 5.88 -11.02 -52.71
N GLY A 165 6.06 -10.72 -51.41
CA GLY A 165 5.03 -10.13 -50.55
C GLY A 165 3.85 -11.08 -50.29
N ARG A 166 4.04 -12.39 -50.39
CA ARG A 166 2.99 -13.41 -50.21
C ARG A 166 2.83 -13.74 -48.72
N LYS A 167 2.11 -12.87 -48.02
CA LYS A 167 1.94 -12.89 -46.56
C LYS A 167 1.42 -14.23 -46.01
N ASP A 168 0.28 -14.72 -46.51
CA ASP A 168 -0.39 -15.88 -45.89
C ASP A 168 0.46 -17.16 -46.03
N GLU A 169 1.00 -17.40 -47.24
CA GLU A 169 1.93 -18.51 -47.49
C GLU A 169 3.21 -18.40 -46.66
N LEU A 170 3.68 -17.17 -46.38
CA LEU A 170 4.85 -16.97 -45.54
C LEU A 170 4.56 -17.38 -44.09
N LEU A 171 3.42 -16.96 -43.54
CA LEU A 171 3.02 -17.31 -42.18
C LEU A 171 2.83 -18.83 -42.04
N ASP A 172 2.18 -19.47 -43.02
CA ASP A 172 1.98 -20.93 -43.04
C ASP A 172 3.31 -21.70 -42.97
N ILE A 173 4.31 -21.29 -43.75
CA ILE A 173 5.63 -21.94 -43.73
C ILE A 173 6.38 -21.65 -42.42
N MET A 174 6.27 -20.44 -41.88
CA MET A 174 6.90 -20.12 -40.59
C MET A 174 6.30 -20.96 -39.46
N ASP A 175 4.99 -21.14 -39.44
CA ASP A 175 4.31 -21.97 -38.45
C ASP A 175 4.66 -23.46 -38.66
N GLU A 176 4.84 -23.93 -39.90
CA GLU A 176 5.37 -25.27 -40.21
C GLU A 176 6.79 -25.44 -39.63
N VAL A 177 7.67 -24.44 -39.79
CA VAL A 177 9.04 -24.46 -39.27
C VAL A 177 9.05 -24.46 -37.75
N GLU A 178 8.20 -23.69 -37.07
CA GLU A 178 8.17 -23.63 -35.60
C GLU A 178 7.52 -24.84 -34.94
N SER A 179 6.52 -25.44 -35.60
CA SER A 179 5.83 -26.64 -35.10
C SER A 179 6.62 -27.94 -35.32
N THR A 180 7.68 -27.89 -36.12
CA THR A 180 8.52 -29.05 -36.43
C THR A 180 9.72 -29.14 -35.48
N ASP A 181 9.90 -30.28 -34.81
CA ASP A 181 11.06 -30.56 -33.96
C ASP A 181 12.32 -30.84 -34.79
N TRP A 182 13.00 -29.80 -35.22
CA TRP A 182 14.25 -29.91 -35.97
C TRP A 182 15.43 -30.36 -35.08
N VAL A 183 16.35 -31.14 -35.64
CA VAL A 183 17.57 -31.56 -34.94
C VAL A 183 18.50 -30.38 -34.62
N ILE A 184 18.49 -29.38 -35.49
CA ILE A 184 19.18 -28.10 -35.28
C ILE A 184 18.10 -27.02 -35.37
N PRO A 185 17.97 -26.14 -34.36
CA PRO A 185 16.97 -25.09 -34.40
C PRO A 185 17.29 -24.09 -35.53
N PRO A 186 16.28 -23.43 -36.12
CA PRO A 186 16.45 -22.54 -37.27
C PRO A 186 17.49 -21.43 -37.03
N GLU A 187 17.60 -20.93 -35.80
CA GLU A 187 18.57 -19.91 -35.37
C GLU A 187 20.03 -20.39 -35.39
N LYS A 188 20.26 -21.70 -35.36
CA LYS A 188 21.61 -22.31 -35.42
C LYS A 188 21.91 -22.95 -36.76
N SER A 189 21.01 -22.82 -37.74
CA SER A 189 21.24 -23.27 -39.11
C SER A 189 22.27 -22.37 -39.81
N THR A 190 22.85 -22.86 -40.91
CA THR A 190 23.78 -22.06 -41.73
C THR A 190 23.10 -20.85 -42.38
N LYS A 191 21.76 -20.84 -42.45
CA LYS A 191 20.91 -19.80 -43.03
C LYS A 191 20.07 -19.06 -41.99
N ALA A 192 20.53 -19.00 -40.74
CA ALA A 192 19.83 -18.35 -39.63
C ALA A 192 19.40 -16.90 -39.93
N THR A 193 20.16 -16.16 -40.74
CA THR A 193 19.81 -14.79 -41.14
C THR A 193 18.52 -14.70 -41.95
N LEU A 194 18.16 -15.73 -42.74
CA LEU A 194 16.88 -15.78 -43.46
C LEU A 194 15.71 -15.96 -42.49
N TRP A 195 15.92 -16.76 -41.44
CA TRP A 195 14.94 -16.95 -40.37
C TRP A 195 14.73 -15.65 -39.57
N GLU A 196 15.80 -14.96 -39.19
CA GLU A 196 15.71 -13.65 -38.51
C GLU A 196 14.95 -12.61 -39.34
N ASN A 197 15.18 -12.57 -40.66
CA ASN A 197 14.45 -11.69 -41.56
C ASN A 197 12.95 -12.06 -41.63
N ALA A 198 12.63 -13.35 -41.75
CA ALA A 198 11.25 -13.83 -41.73
C ALA A 198 10.53 -13.50 -40.41
N LEU A 199 11.22 -13.62 -39.27
CA LEU A 199 10.72 -13.23 -37.95
C LEU A 199 10.37 -11.74 -37.88
N ALA A 200 11.26 -10.87 -38.37
CA ALA A 200 11.02 -9.44 -38.42
C ALA A 200 9.81 -9.10 -39.31
N VAL A 201 9.73 -9.69 -40.50
CA VAL A 201 8.60 -9.51 -41.42
C VAL A 201 7.29 -10.02 -40.81
N ARG A 202 7.29 -11.19 -40.19
CA ARG A 202 6.12 -11.72 -39.48
C ARG A 202 5.65 -10.80 -38.37
N GLN A 203 6.56 -10.21 -37.60
CA GLN A 203 6.19 -9.27 -36.55
C GLN A 203 5.46 -8.04 -37.13
N THR A 204 5.89 -7.55 -38.30
CA THR A 204 5.18 -6.45 -38.99
C THR A 204 3.79 -6.86 -39.47
N TYR A 205 3.63 -8.07 -40.03
CA TYR A 205 2.33 -8.57 -40.47
C TYR A 205 1.39 -8.86 -39.30
N ARG A 206 1.87 -9.53 -38.25
CA ARG A 206 1.07 -9.79 -37.04
C ARG A 206 0.64 -8.50 -36.35
N ARG A 207 1.51 -7.48 -36.27
CA ARG A 207 1.12 -6.16 -35.75
C ARG A 207 -0.01 -5.52 -36.57
N ALA A 208 0.07 -5.61 -37.90
CA ALA A 208 -0.97 -5.08 -38.78
C ALA A 208 -2.30 -5.85 -38.65
N ASP A 209 -2.25 -7.18 -38.56
CA ASP A 209 -3.43 -8.01 -38.37
C ASP A 209 -4.07 -7.83 -37.01
N SER A 210 -3.26 -7.75 -35.95
CA SER A 210 -3.73 -7.48 -34.59
C SER A 210 -4.46 -6.14 -34.51
N LYS A 211 -4.00 -5.12 -35.25
CA LYS A 211 -4.70 -3.84 -35.35
C LYS A 211 -6.07 -3.98 -36.00
N LEU A 212 -6.14 -4.64 -37.16
CA LEU A 212 -7.40 -4.92 -37.85
C LEU A 212 -8.34 -5.76 -36.98
N ARG A 213 -7.81 -6.72 -36.23
CA ARG A 213 -8.58 -7.57 -35.31
C ARG A 213 -9.12 -6.76 -34.14
N CYS A 214 -8.35 -5.84 -33.56
CA CYS A 214 -8.84 -4.91 -32.53
C CYS A 214 -10.01 -4.06 -33.05
N GLU A 215 -9.91 -3.52 -34.26
CA GLU A 215 -11.01 -2.77 -34.91
C GLU A 215 -12.25 -3.65 -35.10
N GLN A 216 -12.06 -4.89 -35.57
CA GLN A 216 -13.17 -5.85 -35.73
C GLN A 216 -13.79 -6.25 -34.38
N ILE A 217 -12.98 -6.42 -33.33
CA ILE A 217 -13.47 -6.75 -31.98
C ILE A 217 -14.41 -5.65 -31.47
N LEU A 218 -14.13 -4.38 -31.74
CA LEU A 218 -15.03 -3.29 -31.33
C LEU A 218 -16.39 -3.37 -32.04
N VAL A 219 -16.41 -3.80 -33.30
CA VAL A 219 -17.65 -4.07 -34.04
C VAL A 219 -18.39 -5.27 -33.44
N ASP A 220 -17.67 -6.36 -33.17
CA ASP A 220 -18.23 -7.58 -32.59
C ASP A 220 -18.79 -7.31 -31.18
N LEU A 221 -18.10 -6.50 -30.36
CA LEU A 221 -18.55 -6.05 -29.04
C LEU A 221 -19.83 -5.21 -29.12
N GLY A 222 -19.97 -4.38 -30.16
CA GLY A 222 -21.21 -3.67 -30.44
C GLY A 222 -22.39 -4.63 -30.66
N GLN A 223 -22.19 -5.69 -31.45
CA GLN A 223 -23.22 -6.71 -31.69
C GLN A 223 -23.56 -7.52 -30.43
N LEU A 224 -22.55 -7.88 -29.64
CA LEU A 224 -22.75 -8.63 -28.39
C LEU A 224 -23.45 -7.79 -27.31
N ARG A 225 -23.20 -6.47 -27.29
CA ARG A 225 -23.95 -5.54 -26.45
C ARG A 225 -25.43 -5.52 -26.83
N ASP A 226 -25.74 -5.46 -28.12
CA ASP A 226 -27.12 -5.50 -28.62
C ASP A 226 -27.82 -6.85 -28.34
N ALA A 227 -27.06 -7.95 -28.33
CA ALA A 227 -27.52 -9.30 -28.00
C ALA A 227 -27.57 -9.61 -26.48
N GLU A 228 -27.09 -8.70 -25.63
CA GLU A 228 -26.90 -8.87 -24.17
C GLU A 228 -25.99 -10.06 -23.76
N GLU A 229 -25.07 -10.47 -24.63
CA GLU A 229 -24.17 -11.61 -24.42
C GLU A 229 -22.85 -11.21 -23.74
N TRP A 230 -22.93 -10.77 -22.48
CA TRP A 230 -21.79 -10.21 -21.73
C TRP A 230 -20.61 -11.18 -21.53
N LYS A 231 -20.87 -12.50 -21.46
CA LYS A 231 -19.81 -13.52 -21.28
C LYS A 231 -18.88 -13.62 -22.49
N GLU A 232 -19.45 -13.53 -23.68
CA GLU A 232 -18.67 -13.53 -24.92
C GLU A 232 -17.95 -12.19 -25.09
N ALA A 233 -18.60 -11.09 -24.68
CA ALA A 233 -18.01 -9.76 -24.71
C ALA A 233 -16.75 -9.67 -23.83
N LEU A 234 -16.77 -10.22 -22.61
CA LEU A 234 -15.58 -10.27 -21.75
C LEU A 234 -14.41 -11.04 -22.38
N SER A 235 -14.69 -12.13 -23.10
CA SER A 235 -13.65 -12.86 -23.82
C SER A 235 -13.03 -11.99 -24.91
N LEU A 236 -13.82 -11.21 -25.64
CA LEU A 236 -13.33 -10.30 -26.68
C LEU A 236 -12.63 -9.07 -26.10
N ILE A 237 -13.07 -8.55 -24.96
CA ILE A 237 -12.39 -7.49 -24.21
C ILE A 237 -11.01 -7.96 -23.75
N GLY A 238 -10.91 -9.20 -23.25
CA GLY A 238 -9.64 -9.85 -22.93
C GLY A 238 -8.72 -9.95 -24.15
N GLU A 239 -9.24 -10.45 -25.27
CA GLU A 239 -8.52 -10.55 -26.55
C GLU A 239 -8.00 -9.18 -27.03
N PHE A 240 -8.84 -8.15 -26.98
CA PHE A 240 -8.46 -6.77 -27.37
C PHE A 240 -7.32 -6.23 -26.49
N TYR A 241 -7.41 -6.44 -25.17
CA TYR A 241 -6.38 -6.00 -24.23
C TYR A 241 -5.05 -6.73 -24.46
N GLU A 242 -5.10 -8.05 -24.66
CA GLU A 242 -3.91 -8.87 -24.92
C GLU A 242 -3.23 -8.47 -26.23
N LEU A 243 -3.99 -8.34 -27.33
CA LEU A 243 -3.46 -7.91 -28.63
C LEU A 243 -2.87 -6.50 -28.57
N SER A 244 -3.53 -5.59 -27.84
CA SER A 244 -3.06 -4.20 -27.71
C SER A 244 -1.76 -4.09 -26.92
N GLN A 245 -1.58 -4.91 -25.87
CA GLN A 245 -0.34 -4.96 -25.10
C GLN A 245 0.79 -5.72 -25.81
N GLU A 246 0.48 -6.87 -26.43
CA GLU A 246 1.50 -7.73 -27.06
C GLU A 246 2.20 -7.03 -28.23
N TYR A 247 1.44 -6.24 -29.00
CA TYR A 247 1.93 -5.57 -30.21
C TYR A 247 2.13 -4.04 -30.05
N ASP A 248 2.04 -3.52 -28.83
CA ASP A 248 2.21 -2.09 -28.50
C ASP A 248 1.35 -1.17 -29.39
N LEU A 249 0.04 -1.47 -29.42
CA LEU A 249 -0.96 -0.76 -30.24
C LEU A 249 -1.69 0.36 -29.48
N GLU A 250 -1.43 0.52 -28.17
CA GLU A 250 -2.15 1.47 -27.29
C GLU A 250 -2.09 2.93 -27.80
N SER A 251 -1.00 3.34 -28.45
CA SER A 251 -0.81 4.69 -28.98
C SER A 251 -1.34 4.91 -30.40
N GLU A 252 -1.75 3.83 -31.09
CA GLU A 252 -2.20 3.87 -32.48
C GLU A 252 -3.71 3.79 -32.65
N HIS A 253 -4.44 3.38 -31.61
CA HIS A 253 -5.91 3.35 -31.60
C HIS A 253 -6.46 4.78 -31.60
N ALA A 254 -7.55 5.02 -32.32
CA ALA A 254 -8.21 6.31 -32.26
C ALA A 254 -8.80 6.54 -30.86
N ALA A 255 -8.90 7.81 -30.43
CA ALA A 255 -9.50 8.14 -29.13
C ALA A 255 -10.95 7.62 -29.02
N ASP A 256 -11.69 7.60 -30.13
CA ASP A 256 -13.05 7.09 -30.20
C ASP A 256 -13.12 5.57 -29.97
N ASP A 257 -12.15 4.82 -30.50
CA ASP A 257 -12.05 3.35 -30.35
C ASP A 257 -11.74 2.97 -28.90
N ILE A 258 -10.86 3.72 -28.23
CA ILE A 258 -10.53 3.54 -26.81
C ILE A 258 -11.74 3.85 -25.92
N ASN A 259 -12.51 4.89 -26.26
CA ASN A 259 -13.74 5.21 -25.54
C ASN A 259 -14.78 4.10 -25.70
N ALA A 260 -15.01 3.62 -26.94
CA ALA A 260 -15.92 2.53 -27.21
C ALA A 260 -15.51 1.24 -26.47
N TYR A 261 -14.22 0.90 -26.47
CA TYR A 261 -13.68 -0.23 -25.70
C TYR A 261 -14.00 -0.10 -24.19
N ASN A 262 -13.75 1.07 -23.59
CA ASN A 262 -14.01 1.28 -22.17
C ASN A 262 -15.51 1.19 -21.85
N GLU A 263 -16.38 1.73 -22.70
CA GLU A 263 -17.83 1.60 -22.55
C GLU A 263 -18.30 0.14 -22.60
N PHE A 264 -17.81 -0.65 -23.56
CA PHE A 264 -18.16 -2.07 -23.64
C PHE A 264 -17.62 -2.85 -22.45
N ARG A 265 -16.43 -2.49 -21.97
CA ARG A 265 -15.82 -3.09 -20.78
C ARG A 265 -16.62 -2.81 -19.52
N GLU A 266 -16.96 -1.56 -19.25
CA GLU A 266 -17.77 -1.18 -18.09
C GLU A 266 -19.11 -1.91 -18.11
N TRP A 267 -19.79 -1.96 -19.26
CA TRP A 267 -21.05 -2.70 -19.42
C TRP A 267 -20.90 -4.20 -19.11
N ALA A 268 -19.87 -4.85 -19.64
CA ALA A 268 -19.68 -6.28 -19.46
C ALA A 268 -19.25 -6.65 -18.03
N GLU A 269 -18.47 -5.79 -17.36
CA GLU A 269 -18.09 -5.93 -15.96
C GLU A 269 -19.31 -5.72 -15.03
N GLU A 270 -20.16 -4.72 -15.28
CA GLU A 270 -21.41 -4.48 -14.52
C GLU A 270 -22.35 -5.71 -14.60
N ARG A 271 -22.56 -6.26 -15.81
CA ARG A 271 -23.39 -7.46 -15.99
C ARG A 271 -22.81 -8.72 -15.34
N MET A 272 -21.48 -8.81 -15.23
CA MET A 272 -20.84 -9.89 -14.50
C MET A 272 -21.08 -9.78 -13.00
N GLU A 273 -20.96 -8.59 -12.42
CA GLU A 273 -21.22 -8.35 -10.99
C GLU A 273 -22.68 -8.69 -10.65
N GLU A 274 -23.63 -8.28 -11.49
CA GLU A 274 -25.05 -8.63 -11.33
C GLU A 274 -25.29 -10.16 -11.34
N ASP A 275 -24.69 -10.90 -12.27
CA ASP A 275 -24.80 -12.37 -12.34
C ASP A 275 -24.11 -13.06 -11.16
N ARG A 276 -22.98 -12.52 -10.69
CA ARG A 276 -22.25 -13.03 -9.52
C ARG A 276 -23.08 -12.87 -8.25
N ASP A 277 -23.69 -11.71 -8.06
CA ASP A 277 -24.55 -11.43 -6.91
C ASP A 277 -25.81 -12.31 -6.94
N ALA A 278 -26.42 -12.49 -8.12
CA ALA A 278 -27.54 -13.40 -8.32
C ALA A 278 -27.19 -14.86 -7.97
N ARG A 279 -26.02 -15.36 -8.41
CA ARG A 279 -25.54 -16.71 -8.07
C ARG A 279 -25.19 -16.86 -6.59
N ALA A 280 -24.54 -15.86 -5.98
CA ALA A 280 -24.21 -15.85 -4.57
C ALA A 280 -25.46 -15.93 -3.70
N LEU A 281 -26.49 -15.15 -4.07
CA LEU A 281 -27.80 -15.21 -3.47
C LEU A 281 -28.43 -16.60 -3.62
N GLN A 282 -28.44 -17.19 -4.83
CA GLN A 282 -29.00 -18.52 -5.05
C GLN A 282 -28.27 -19.62 -4.25
N ALA A 283 -26.95 -19.53 -4.13
CA ALA A 283 -26.14 -20.41 -3.29
C ALA A 283 -26.48 -20.25 -1.80
N LEU A 284 -26.67 -19.03 -1.32
CA LEU A 284 -27.05 -18.77 0.06
C LEU A 284 -28.47 -19.29 0.35
N VAL A 285 -29.42 -19.06 -0.56
CA VAL A 285 -30.79 -19.59 -0.48
C VAL A 285 -30.81 -21.12 -0.43
N SER A 286 -30.03 -21.78 -1.28
CA SER A 286 -29.96 -23.25 -1.30
C SER A 286 -29.32 -23.81 -0.04
N ARG A 287 -28.22 -23.22 0.47
CA ARG A 287 -27.62 -23.60 1.77
C ARG A 287 -28.62 -23.45 2.91
N PHE A 288 -29.33 -22.33 2.95
CA PHE A 288 -30.37 -22.07 3.93
C PHE A 288 -31.51 -23.11 3.86
N LYS A 289 -32.02 -23.41 2.66
CA LYS A 289 -33.06 -24.43 2.44
C LYS A 289 -32.59 -25.83 2.85
N ASN A 290 -31.38 -26.22 2.48
CA ASN A 290 -30.79 -27.51 2.83
C ASN A 290 -30.65 -27.65 4.35
N ARG A 291 -30.18 -26.61 5.03
CA ARG A 291 -30.04 -26.61 6.49
C ARG A 291 -31.38 -26.71 7.21
N ILE A 292 -32.42 -26.03 6.71
CA ILE A 292 -33.79 -26.20 7.20
C ILE A 292 -34.27 -27.66 7.02
N THR A 293 -33.97 -28.29 5.89
CA THR A 293 -34.38 -29.68 5.66
C THR A 293 -33.64 -30.67 6.55
N GLU A 294 -32.33 -30.50 6.76
CA GLU A 294 -31.52 -31.31 7.69
C GLU A 294 -32.08 -31.23 9.11
N MET A 295 -32.41 -30.03 9.58
CA MET A 295 -32.95 -29.82 10.92
C MET A 295 -34.34 -30.45 11.09
N LYS A 296 -35.20 -30.38 10.07
CA LYS A 296 -36.50 -31.07 10.08
C LYS A 296 -36.33 -32.59 10.11
N GLN A 297 -35.35 -33.12 9.37
CA GLN A 297 -35.04 -34.56 9.38
C GLN A 297 -34.48 -35.00 10.74
N ALA A 298 -33.59 -34.20 11.35
CA ALA A 298 -33.02 -34.47 12.66
C ALA A 298 -34.05 -34.38 13.80
N GLU A 299 -35.07 -33.49 13.70
CA GLU A 299 -36.18 -33.48 14.65
C GLU A 299 -37.02 -34.76 14.54
N ASN A 300 -37.33 -35.20 13.31
CA ASN A 300 -38.10 -36.41 13.05
C ASN A 300 -37.38 -37.69 13.47
N ALA A 301 -36.04 -37.70 13.42
CA ALA A 301 -35.20 -38.85 13.79
C ALA A 301 -35.04 -39.05 15.30
N GLY A 302 -35.49 -38.11 16.13
CA GLY A 302 -35.43 -38.23 17.58
C GLY A 302 -35.04 -36.93 18.27
N GLY A 303 -35.92 -35.93 18.22
CA GLY A 303 -35.97 -34.78 19.13
C GLY A 303 -34.62 -34.18 19.54
N LEU A 304 -34.18 -33.16 18.80
CA LEU A 304 -32.92 -32.43 19.05
C LEU A 304 -32.78 -31.87 20.48
N SER A 305 -31.55 -31.84 20.99
CA SER A 305 -31.19 -31.23 22.26
C SER A 305 -31.35 -29.70 22.22
N ILE A 306 -31.42 -29.05 23.38
CA ILE A 306 -31.50 -27.57 23.46
C ILE A 306 -30.28 -26.91 22.82
N GLU A 307 -29.10 -27.52 22.93
CA GLU A 307 -27.84 -27.03 22.35
C GLU A 307 -27.92 -26.98 20.82
N ASN A 308 -28.42 -28.05 20.17
CA ASN A 308 -28.57 -28.06 18.71
C ASN A 308 -29.59 -27.03 18.20
N TYR A 309 -30.64 -26.72 18.99
CA TYR A 309 -31.58 -25.64 18.65
C TYR A 309 -30.96 -24.24 18.82
N LEU A 310 -30.07 -24.04 19.81
CA LEU A 310 -29.37 -22.78 20.01
C LEU A 310 -28.29 -22.55 18.95
N GLU A 311 -27.59 -23.61 18.54
CA GLU A 311 -26.65 -23.61 17.42
C GLU A 311 -27.37 -23.23 16.11
N PHE A 312 -28.49 -23.90 15.80
CA PHE A 312 -29.30 -23.54 14.64
C PHE A 312 -29.91 -22.13 14.73
N GLN A 313 -30.20 -21.63 15.94
CA GLN A 313 -30.62 -20.24 16.13
C GLN A 313 -29.49 -19.26 15.82
N ALA A 314 -28.25 -19.57 16.20
CA ALA A 314 -27.08 -18.77 15.86
C ALA A 314 -26.86 -18.78 14.34
N GLU A 315 -26.91 -19.95 13.70
CA GLU A 315 -26.78 -20.09 12.24
C GLU A 315 -27.87 -19.35 11.46
N ILE A 316 -29.14 -19.42 11.88
CA ILE A 316 -30.24 -18.64 11.26
C ILE A 316 -30.01 -17.13 11.41
N ASN A 317 -29.46 -16.67 12.54
CA ASN A 317 -29.12 -15.26 12.71
C ASN A 317 -27.94 -14.85 11.82
N THR A 318 -26.99 -15.76 11.57
CA THR A 318 -25.92 -15.56 10.59
C THR A 318 -26.49 -15.44 9.17
N PHE A 319 -27.33 -16.38 8.72
CA PHE A 319 -28.01 -16.29 7.43
C PHE A 319 -28.83 -15.01 7.32
N ARG A 320 -29.53 -14.61 8.38
CA ARG A 320 -30.27 -13.35 8.41
C ARG A 320 -29.37 -12.14 8.19
N LYS A 321 -28.21 -12.11 8.84
CA LYS A 321 -27.24 -11.03 8.67
C LYS A 321 -26.69 -11.02 7.24
N GLU A 322 -26.34 -12.18 6.69
CA GLU A 322 -25.85 -12.32 5.31
C GLU A 322 -26.90 -11.91 4.27
N PHE A 323 -28.20 -12.18 4.49
CA PHE A 323 -29.29 -11.67 3.66
C PHE A 323 -29.56 -10.17 3.86
N GLU A 324 -29.29 -9.61 5.04
CA GLU A 324 -29.43 -8.16 5.31
C GLU A 324 -28.27 -7.37 4.68
N ASP A 325 -27.07 -7.93 4.66
CA ASP A 325 -25.88 -7.34 4.05
C ASP A 325 -25.98 -7.29 2.50
N MET A 326 -26.72 -8.22 1.88
CA MET A 326 -26.98 -8.23 0.42
C MET A 326 -28.10 -7.27 -0.05
N GLY A 327 -28.81 -6.60 0.85
CA GLY A 327 -29.89 -5.68 0.50
C GLY A 327 -31.27 -6.36 0.35
N ARG A 328 -32.32 -5.70 0.87
CA ARG A 328 -33.70 -6.26 0.91
C ARG A 328 -34.39 -6.36 -0.45
N SER A 329 -33.91 -5.62 -1.45
CA SER A 329 -34.44 -5.61 -2.82
C SER A 329 -34.15 -6.90 -3.57
N ASP A 330 -33.03 -7.55 -3.23
CA ASP A 330 -32.43 -8.59 -4.06
C ASP A 330 -32.83 -10.00 -3.59
N VAL A 331 -33.35 -10.14 -2.36
CA VAL A 331 -33.79 -11.42 -1.79
C VAL A 331 -35.26 -11.72 -2.14
N PRO A 332 -35.58 -12.90 -2.74
CA PRO A 332 -36.96 -13.27 -3.03
C PRO A 332 -37.85 -13.26 -1.77
N PRO A 333 -39.09 -12.72 -1.84
CA PRO A 333 -39.99 -12.63 -0.68
C PRO A 333 -40.27 -13.98 -0.02
N GLU A 334 -40.28 -15.05 -0.80
CA GLU A 334 -40.46 -16.43 -0.35
C GLU A 334 -39.37 -16.87 0.65
N VAL A 335 -38.12 -16.49 0.39
CA VAL A 335 -36.96 -16.82 1.23
C VAL A 335 -37.03 -16.07 2.55
N LEU A 336 -37.40 -14.78 2.51
CA LEU A 336 -37.62 -13.97 3.72
C LEU A 336 -38.75 -14.56 4.58
N MET A 337 -39.79 -15.09 3.95
CA MET A 337 -40.90 -15.75 4.63
C MET A 337 -40.46 -17.08 5.27
N ASP A 338 -39.63 -17.87 4.59
CA ASP A 338 -39.07 -19.11 5.13
C ASP A 338 -38.06 -18.84 6.26
N LEU A 339 -37.27 -17.77 6.17
CA LEU A 339 -36.41 -17.28 7.25
C LEU A 339 -37.22 -16.90 8.50
N GLN A 340 -38.29 -16.12 8.33
CA GLN A 340 -39.18 -15.77 9.43
C GLN A 340 -39.85 -17.00 10.06
N LYS A 341 -40.31 -17.95 9.24
CA LYS A 341 -40.89 -19.21 9.72
C LYS A 341 -39.87 -20.06 10.48
N GLY A 342 -38.63 -20.15 9.98
CA GLY A 342 -37.52 -20.84 10.63
C GLY A 342 -37.21 -20.24 12.00
N VAL A 343 -37.04 -18.91 12.07
CA VAL A 343 -36.81 -18.18 13.34
C VAL A 343 -37.95 -18.43 14.34
N GLY A 344 -39.20 -18.32 13.89
CA GLY A 344 -40.38 -18.51 14.73
C GLY A 344 -40.50 -19.94 15.26
N TRP A 345 -40.20 -20.91 14.42
CA TRP A 345 -40.23 -22.34 14.77
C TRP A 345 -39.18 -22.69 15.82
N VAL A 346 -37.92 -22.24 15.67
CA VAL A 346 -36.83 -22.50 16.64
C VAL A 346 -37.11 -21.84 17.99
N LYS A 347 -37.52 -20.56 17.99
CA LYS A 347 -37.83 -19.81 19.22
C LYS A 347 -38.93 -20.49 20.04
N ASN A 348 -39.99 -20.95 19.38
CA ASN A 348 -41.09 -21.66 20.03
C ASN A 348 -40.62 -22.99 20.66
N ARG A 349 -39.65 -23.67 20.04
CA ARG A 349 -39.14 -24.95 20.55
C ARG A 349 -38.21 -24.80 21.75
N ILE A 350 -37.34 -23.79 21.73
CA ILE A 350 -36.46 -23.44 22.86
C ILE A 350 -37.29 -23.06 24.10
N ALA A 351 -38.35 -22.26 23.91
CA ALA A 351 -39.25 -21.90 24.99
C ALA A 351 -39.95 -23.12 25.63
N LYS A 352 -40.37 -24.09 24.80
CA LYS A 352 -41.04 -25.32 25.26
C LYS A 352 -40.10 -26.26 26.05
N GLN A 353 -38.82 -26.31 25.68
CA GLN A 353 -37.81 -27.12 26.40
C GLN A 353 -37.35 -26.48 27.73
N ARG A 354 -37.15 -25.15 27.78
CA ARG A 354 -36.84 -24.42 29.03
C ARG A 354 -37.94 -24.51 30.10
N GLY A 355 -39.19 -24.72 29.68
CA GLY A 355 -40.30 -24.97 30.60
C GLY A 355 -40.25 -26.33 31.32
N ARG A 356 -39.61 -27.35 30.72
CA ARG A 356 -39.47 -28.69 31.34
C ARG A 356 -38.33 -28.75 32.37
N THR A 357 -37.29 -27.95 32.19
CA THR A 357 -36.07 -27.96 33.03
C THR A 357 -36.25 -27.24 34.39
N LYS A 358 -37.29 -26.40 34.57
CA LYS A 358 -37.59 -25.75 35.86
C LYS A 358 -38.12 -26.69 36.97
N ARG A 359 -38.37 -27.98 36.70
CA ARG A 359 -38.92 -28.94 37.67
C ARG A 359 -37.92 -29.92 38.30
N ILE A 360 -36.62 -29.88 37.97
CA ILE A 360 -35.67 -30.93 38.37
C ILE A 360 -34.45 -30.43 39.21
N TRP A 361 -34.28 -29.13 39.47
CA TRP A 361 -33.09 -28.63 40.17
C TRP A 361 -33.27 -28.34 41.67
N ILE A 362 -33.56 -29.38 42.47
CA ILE A 362 -33.01 -29.52 43.83
C ILE A 362 -32.09 -30.74 43.76
N GLY A 363 -30.78 -30.52 43.78
CA GLY A 363 -29.81 -31.61 43.79
C GLY A 363 -28.52 -31.27 43.06
N THR A 364 -27.53 -30.88 43.87
CA THR A 364 -26.09 -31.06 43.62
C THR A 364 -25.43 -30.25 42.51
N VAL A 365 -24.93 -29.08 42.92
CA VAL A 365 -23.78 -28.39 42.31
C VAL A 365 -22.48 -29.02 42.85
N VAL A 366 -21.41 -28.94 42.03
CA VAL A 366 -19.97 -28.89 42.39
C VAL A 366 -19.13 -30.12 41.97
N LEU A 367 -18.55 -30.09 40.75
CA LEU A 367 -17.08 -30.22 40.48
C LEU A 367 -16.71 -30.27 38.97
N THR A 368 -16.94 -29.17 38.24
CA THR A 368 -16.12 -28.75 37.07
C THR A 368 -15.89 -27.23 37.14
N VAL A 369 -15.51 -26.77 38.34
CA VAL A 369 -15.59 -25.38 38.81
C VAL A 369 -14.34 -24.53 38.48
N ALA A 370 -13.20 -25.08 38.04
CA ALA A 370 -11.98 -24.27 37.97
C ALA A 370 -11.80 -23.42 36.68
N ALA A 371 -12.21 -23.91 35.50
CA ALA A 371 -12.05 -23.18 34.24
C ALA A 371 -13.26 -22.27 33.91
N VAL A 372 -14.44 -22.64 34.42
CA VAL A 372 -15.68 -21.90 34.29
C VAL A 372 -15.71 -20.67 35.21
N VAL A 373 -14.99 -20.68 36.35
CA VAL A 373 -14.94 -19.53 37.27
C VAL A 373 -14.19 -18.33 36.65
N ALA A 374 -13.15 -18.52 35.85
CA ALA A 374 -12.46 -17.38 35.21
C ALA A 374 -13.30 -16.72 34.10
N PHE A 375 -14.04 -17.51 33.32
CA PHE A 375 -14.93 -16.99 32.27
C PHE A 375 -16.25 -16.45 32.84
N LEU A 376 -16.82 -17.09 33.87
CA LEU A 376 -17.98 -16.56 34.57
C LEU A 376 -17.64 -15.31 35.37
N ILE A 377 -16.47 -15.18 35.99
CA ILE A 377 -16.06 -13.91 36.62
C ILE A 377 -15.98 -12.80 35.58
N TRP A 378 -15.47 -13.07 34.37
CA TRP A 378 -15.40 -12.06 33.31
C TRP A 378 -16.77 -11.72 32.69
N PHE A 379 -17.63 -12.71 32.45
CA PHE A 379 -18.98 -12.49 31.88
C PHE A 379 -19.96 -11.89 32.90
N ASN A 380 -19.94 -12.30 34.18
CA ASN A 380 -20.75 -11.66 35.22
C ASN A 380 -20.29 -10.21 35.44
N PHE A 381 -18.98 -9.93 35.47
CA PHE A 381 -18.50 -8.55 35.66
C PHE A 381 -18.92 -7.63 34.50
N ARG A 382 -19.04 -8.16 33.27
CA ARG A 382 -19.50 -7.39 32.11
C ARG A 382 -21.02 -7.17 32.09
N GLN A 383 -21.80 -8.18 32.47
CA GLN A 383 -23.26 -8.10 32.49
C GLN A 383 -23.78 -7.28 33.69
N GLU A 384 -23.17 -7.43 34.87
CA GLU A 384 -23.47 -6.59 36.05
C GLU A 384 -23.21 -5.10 35.76
N ARG A 385 -22.16 -4.79 34.99
CA ARG A 385 -21.85 -3.40 34.57
C ARG A 385 -22.88 -2.85 33.58
N SER A 386 -23.34 -3.63 32.60
CA SER A 386 -24.36 -3.13 31.65
C SER A 386 -25.72 -2.96 32.31
N ASP A 387 -26.13 -3.90 33.17
CA ASP A 387 -27.42 -3.82 33.86
C ASP A 387 -27.46 -2.61 34.82
N LEU A 388 -26.33 -2.26 35.44
CA LEU A 388 -26.20 -1.03 36.24
C LEU A 388 -26.31 0.22 35.37
N LEU A 389 -25.62 0.28 34.24
CA LEU A 389 -25.71 1.41 33.30
C LEU A 389 -27.11 1.56 32.72
N ASP A 390 -27.77 0.46 32.34
CA ASP A 390 -29.15 0.46 31.86
C ASP A 390 -30.13 0.90 32.96
N SER A 391 -29.90 0.54 34.22
CA SER A 391 -30.72 1.04 35.35
C SER A 391 -30.57 2.55 35.56
N VAL A 392 -29.36 3.09 35.37
CA VAL A 392 -29.07 4.53 35.46
C VAL A 392 -29.71 5.27 34.29
N VAL A 393 -29.62 4.74 33.07
CA VAL A 393 -30.28 5.31 31.87
C VAL A 393 -31.80 5.23 32.01
N ALA A 394 -32.35 4.15 32.56
CA ALA A 394 -33.79 4.04 32.83
C ALA A 394 -34.27 5.07 33.86
N ALA A 395 -33.49 5.31 34.92
CA ALA A 395 -33.78 6.36 35.89
C ALA A 395 -33.65 7.77 35.29
N GLU A 396 -32.67 7.98 34.42
CA GLU A 396 -32.47 9.24 33.70
C GLU A 396 -33.67 9.64 32.84
N ASN A 397 -34.38 8.64 32.29
CA ASN A 397 -35.52 8.81 31.41
C ASN A 397 -36.87 8.92 32.13
N LEU A 398 -36.90 8.79 33.46
CA LEU A 398 -38.09 9.08 34.24
C LEU A 398 -38.42 10.57 34.18
N GLN A 399 -39.70 10.93 34.04
CA GLN A 399 -40.15 12.33 34.06
C GLN A 399 -40.47 12.84 35.47
N ASP A 400 -40.63 11.94 36.44
CA ASP A 400 -41.04 12.27 37.81
C ASP A 400 -39.80 12.45 38.72
N PRO A 401 -39.48 13.67 39.16
CA PRO A 401 -38.27 13.94 39.93
C PRO A 401 -38.25 13.23 41.29
N PHE A 402 -39.40 12.91 41.90
CA PHE A 402 -39.43 12.16 43.16
C PHE A 402 -39.01 10.71 42.99
N LYS A 403 -39.35 10.09 41.85
CA LYS A 403 -38.94 8.71 41.53
C LYS A 403 -37.46 8.64 41.14
N GLN A 404 -36.97 9.67 40.44
CA GLN A 404 -35.54 9.81 40.14
C GLN A 404 -34.72 9.97 41.42
N TRP A 405 -35.20 10.80 42.35
CA TRP A 405 -34.58 11.01 43.65
C TRP A 405 -34.57 9.75 44.52
N ALA A 406 -35.68 9.01 44.56
CA ALA A 406 -35.76 7.74 45.30
C ALA A 406 -34.79 6.68 44.74
N PHE A 407 -34.62 6.60 43.42
CA PHE A 407 -33.61 5.74 42.80
C PHE A 407 -32.20 6.14 43.28
N LEU A 408 -31.83 7.42 43.19
CA LEU A 408 -30.52 7.93 43.59
C LEU A 408 -30.21 7.70 45.07
N GLN A 409 -31.19 7.82 45.96
CA GLN A 409 -31.02 7.52 47.40
C GLN A 409 -30.83 6.04 47.69
N SER A 410 -31.50 5.17 46.91
CA SER A 410 -31.35 3.71 47.06
C SER A 410 -30.08 3.17 46.38
N PHE A 411 -29.47 3.94 45.47
CA PHE A 411 -28.30 3.53 44.70
C PHE A 411 -27.03 3.56 45.56
N GLY A 412 -26.32 2.44 45.63
CA GLY A 412 -25.17 2.25 46.52
C GLY A 412 -25.52 1.60 47.87
N GLN A 413 -26.77 1.18 48.07
CA GLN A 413 -27.18 0.36 49.23
C GLN A 413 -26.93 -1.14 48.99
N ASP A 414 -26.92 -1.58 47.72
CA ASP A 414 -26.58 -2.95 47.31
C ASP A 414 -25.05 -3.19 47.34
N GLU A 415 -24.61 -4.36 47.80
CA GLU A 415 -23.18 -4.73 47.89
C GLU A 415 -22.49 -4.67 46.53
N VAL A 416 -23.21 -5.04 45.45
CA VAL A 416 -22.67 -5.00 44.08
C VAL A 416 -22.43 -3.55 43.64
N GLN A 417 -23.35 -2.64 43.95
CA GLN A 417 -23.24 -1.22 43.59
C GLN A 417 -22.09 -0.54 44.33
N LYS A 418 -21.91 -0.83 45.64
CA LYS A 418 -20.78 -0.29 46.42
C LYS A 418 -19.42 -0.63 45.80
N LYS A 419 -19.26 -1.87 45.34
CA LYS A 419 -18.01 -2.34 44.72
C LYS A 419 -17.63 -1.53 43.47
N TYR A 420 -18.59 -1.22 42.60
CA TYR A 420 -18.31 -0.41 41.40
C TYR A 420 -18.08 1.07 41.74
N MET A 421 -18.75 1.59 42.77
CA MET A 421 -18.53 2.95 43.25
C MET A 421 -17.14 3.15 43.88
N GLU A 422 -16.62 2.17 44.61
CA GLU A 422 -15.24 2.18 45.14
C GLU A 422 -14.18 2.08 44.02
N SER A 423 -14.50 1.39 42.93
CA SER A 423 -13.60 1.21 41.78
C SER A 423 -13.48 2.44 40.86
N LYS A 424 -14.29 3.49 41.08
CA LYS A 424 -14.34 4.74 40.29
C LYS A 424 -14.55 4.55 38.78
N ASP A 425 -15.55 3.76 38.39
CA ASP A 425 -15.95 3.62 36.97
C ASP A 425 -16.47 4.94 36.40
N GLU A 426 -15.73 5.52 35.44
CA GLU A 426 -16.00 6.86 34.89
C GLU A 426 -17.34 6.99 34.15
N GLU A 427 -17.78 5.94 33.45
CA GLU A 427 -19.05 5.98 32.69
C GLU A 427 -20.25 5.92 33.62
N LEU A 428 -20.18 5.08 34.65
CA LEU A 428 -21.25 4.97 35.65
C LEU A 428 -21.36 6.25 36.49
N GLN A 429 -20.23 6.86 36.87
CA GLN A 429 -20.22 8.13 37.59
C GLN A 429 -20.76 9.29 36.73
N LYS A 430 -20.42 9.35 35.44
CA LYS A 430 -20.98 10.33 34.51
C LYS A 430 -22.49 10.13 34.33
N GLY A 431 -22.95 8.88 34.21
CA GLY A 431 -24.37 8.55 34.13
C GLY A 431 -25.14 9.01 35.37
N LEU A 432 -24.67 8.64 36.58
CA LEU A 432 -25.30 9.04 37.84
C LEU A 432 -25.31 10.56 38.03
N ALA A 433 -24.22 11.27 37.68
CA ALA A 433 -24.18 12.72 37.71
C ALA A 433 -25.21 13.35 36.76
N SER A 434 -25.40 12.75 35.58
CA SER A 434 -26.43 13.18 34.61
C SER A 434 -27.85 12.98 35.15
N VAL A 435 -28.12 11.85 35.84
CA VAL A 435 -29.42 11.62 36.50
C VAL A 435 -29.66 12.66 37.60
N VAL A 436 -28.65 12.97 38.42
CA VAL A 436 -28.75 14.01 39.46
C VAL A 436 -29.12 15.37 38.85
N GLU A 437 -28.42 15.78 37.78
CA GLU A 437 -28.68 17.05 37.10
C GLU A 437 -30.10 17.09 36.51
N LYS A 438 -30.52 16.02 35.81
CA LYS A 438 -31.89 15.91 35.27
C LYS A 438 -32.96 15.91 36.35
N THR A 439 -32.71 15.29 37.50
CA THR A 439 -33.65 15.26 38.62
C THR A 439 -33.97 16.67 39.11
N PHE A 440 -32.96 17.52 39.29
CA PHE A 440 -33.17 18.92 39.70
C PHE A 440 -33.77 19.78 38.59
N VAL A 441 -33.41 19.55 37.33
CA VAL A 441 -34.05 20.23 36.19
C VAL A 441 -35.54 19.91 36.10
N ASN A 442 -35.91 18.64 36.27
CA ASN A 442 -37.30 18.20 36.28
C ASN A 442 -38.05 18.73 37.52
N ALA A 443 -37.40 18.84 38.68
CA ALA A 443 -37.98 19.46 39.87
C ALA A 443 -38.27 20.96 39.66
N CYS A 444 -37.39 21.71 38.99
CA CYS A 444 -37.64 23.09 38.57
C CYS A 444 -38.87 23.21 37.65
N ALA A 445 -39.17 22.17 36.89
CA ALA A 445 -40.28 22.14 35.94
C ALA A 445 -41.63 21.71 36.55
N LEU A 446 -41.70 21.44 37.86
CA LEU A 446 -42.95 21.06 38.53
C LEU A 446 -43.99 22.20 38.51
N ASP A 447 -45.24 21.85 38.19
CA ASP A 447 -46.32 22.80 37.87
C ASP A 447 -46.82 23.67 39.03
N THR A 448 -46.53 23.32 40.29
CA THR A 448 -46.99 24.07 41.47
C THR A 448 -45.87 24.32 42.46
N ALA A 449 -45.84 25.54 43.02
CA ALA A 449 -44.93 25.95 44.07
C ALA A 449 -44.92 24.97 45.27
N GLY A 450 -46.09 24.44 45.66
CA GLY A 450 -46.17 23.45 46.74
C GLY A 450 -45.45 22.12 46.45
N LYS A 451 -45.46 21.64 45.20
CA LYS A 451 -44.72 20.40 44.83
C LYS A 451 -43.22 20.62 44.75
N GLN A 452 -42.79 21.82 44.39
CA GLN A 452 -41.39 22.24 44.41
C GLN A 452 -40.87 22.35 45.86
N GLU A 453 -41.71 22.85 46.78
CA GLU A 453 -41.43 22.87 48.22
C GLU A 453 -41.37 21.45 48.80
N ASP A 454 -42.32 20.57 48.48
CA ASP A 454 -42.31 19.15 48.92
C ASP A 454 -41.04 18.40 48.44
N PHE A 455 -40.57 18.70 47.23
CA PHE A 455 -39.34 18.12 46.69
C PHE A 455 -38.09 18.65 47.42
N LEU A 456 -38.05 19.95 47.72
CA LEU A 456 -36.96 20.55 48.49
C LEU A 456 -36.88 19.97 49.90
N VAL A 457 -38.01 19.76 50.56
CA VAL A 457 -38.07 19.10 51.89
C VAL A 457 -37.65 17.62 51.81
N ALA A 458 -38.07 16.88 50.78
CA ALA A 458 -37.67 15.48 50.60
C ALA A 458 -36.17 15.29 50.30
N THR A 459 -35.50 16.35 49.83
CA THR A 459 -34.07 16.35 49.50
C THR A 459 -33.22 17.05 50.57
N GLU A 460 -33.82 17.67 51.59
CA GLU A 460 -33.12 18.41 52.64
C GLU A 460 -32.30 17.47 53.55
N GLY A 461 -31.07 17.86 53.91
CA GLY A 461 -30.20 17.10 54.83
C GLY A 461 -29.71 15.73 54.34
N THR A 462 -30.00 15.33 53.10
CA THR A 462 -29.57 14.05 52.53
C THR A 462 -28.33 14.24 51.63
N THR A 463 -27.32 13.39 51.85
CA THR A 463 -26.05 13.40 51.11
C THR A 463 -25.94 12.13 50.26
N LEU A 464 -25.58 12.30 48.99
CA LEU A 464 -25.27 11.20 48.09
C LEU A 464 -23.75 11.02 48.07
N SER A 465 -23.26 9.80 48.30
CA SER A 465 -21.81 9.52 48.41
C SER A 465 -21.02 9.79 47.13
N PHE A 466 -21.70 10.01 46.02
CA PHE A 466 -21.15 10.14 44.66
C PHE A 466 -21.51 11.43 43.95
N ALA A 467 -22.18 12.36 44.62
CA ALA A 467 -22.44 13.69 44.11
C ALA A 467 -21.80 14.71 45.05
N ASP A 468 -20.98 15.59 44.48
CA ASP A 468 -20.26 16.58 45.26
C ASP A 468 -21.25 17.55 45.94
N GLU A 469 -20.99 17.86 47.21
CA GLU A 469 -21.79 18.81 48.00
C GLU A 469 -22.10 20.14 47.28
N PRO A 470 -21.17 20.74 46.50
CA PRO A 470 -21.45 21.96 45.71
C PRO A 470 -22.47 21.77 44.59
N THR A 471 -22.51 20.59 43.95
CA THR A 471 -23.45 20.28 42.86
C THR A 471 -24.86 20.10 43.41
N MET A 472 -24.98 19.42 44.55
CA MET A 472 -26.21 19.28 45.32
C MET A 472 -26.75 20.64 45.79
N LYS A 473 -25.89 21.49 46.36
CA LYS A 473 -26.25 22.85 46.77
C LYS A 473 -26.70 23.72 45.60
N ARG A 474 -26.04 23.60 44.43
CA ARG A 474 -26.43 24.34 43.22
C ARG A 474 -27.80 23.91 42.70
N GLY A 475 -28.06 22.60 42.59
CA GLY A 475 -29.35 22.08 42.16
C GLY A 475 -30.51 22.49 43.07
N ARG A 476 -30.34 22.40 44.39
CA ARG A 476 -31.33 22.90 45.37
C ARG A 476 -31.54 24.42 45.24
N THR A 477 -30.46 25.17 45.03
CA THR A 477 -30.54 26.63 44.82
C THR A 477 -31.37 26.96 43.58
N ASP A 478 -31.19 26.24 42.47
CA ASP A 478 -31.94 26.50 41.23
C ASP A 478 -33.44 26.22 41.40
N VAL A 479 -33.81 25.17 42.15
CA VAL A 479 -35.23 24.88 42.48
C VAL A 479 -35.82 25.95 43.41
N VAL A 480 -35.07 26.41 44.41
CA VAL A 480 -35.48 27.53 45.30
C VAL A 480 -35.68 28.82 44.50
N ILE A 481 -34.78 29.13 43.56
CA ILE A 481 -34.93 30.29 42.67
C ILE A 481 -36.23 30.18 41.88
N LYS A 482 -36.52 28.99 41.35
CA LYS A 482 -37.73 28.77 40.54
C LYS A 482 -39.02 28.87 41.35
N LEU A 483 -38.99 28.35 42.57
CA LEU A 483 -40.07 28.50 43.55
C LEU A 483 -40.34 29.97 43.89
N CYS A 484 -39.29 30.75 44.18
CA CYS A 484 -39.41 32.18 44.44
C CYS A 484 -39.96 32.95 43.23
N GLU A 485 -39.54 32.60 42.01
CA GLU A 485 -40.12 33.16 40.78
C GLU A 485 -41.62 32.87 40.67
N GLY A 486 -42.06 31.64 41.01
CA GLY A 486 -43.46 31.25 41.03
C GLY A 486 -44.29 31.99 42.09
N MET A 487 -43.76 32.14 43.31
CA MET A 487 -44.43 32.90 44.38
C MET A 487 -44.52 34.40 44.06
N LEU A 488 -43.51 34.97 43.39
CA LEU A 488 -43.51 36.37 42.92
C LEU A 488 -44.46 36.62 41.74
N ALA A 489 -44.80 35.58 40.96
CA ALA A 489 -45.74 35.67 39.85
C ALA A 489 -47.21 35.62 40.30
N THR A 490 -47.49 35.35 41.59
CA THR A 490 -48.84 35.44 42.16
C THR A 490 -49.24 36.90 42.39
N ASN A 491 -50.55 37.25 42.31
CA ASN A 491 -51.02 38.64 42.43
C ASN A 491 -52.20 38.75 43.43
N PRO A 492 -52.06 39.49 44.56
CA PRO A 492 -50.85 40.19 45.00
C PRO A 492 -49.74 39.18 45.36
N PRO A 493 -48.47 39.53 45.13
CA PRO A 493 -47.34 38.65 45.43
C PRO A 493 -47.29 38.35 46.92
N ASN A 494 -47.20 37.06 47.27
CA ASN A 494 -47.15 36.64 48.67
C ASN A 494 -45.75 36.84 49.26
N LEU A 495 -45.40 38.11 49.48
CA LEU A 495 -44.08 38.55 49.92
C LEU A 495 -43.72 38.04 51.33
N ASN A 496 -44.71 37.83 52.19
CA ASN A 496 -44.50 37.29 53.54
C ASN A 496 -44.14 35.79 53.51
N ALA A 497 -44.87 34.96 52.75
CA ALA A 497 -44.54 33.55 52.61
C ALA A 497 -43.17 33.34 51.94
N MET A 498 -42.83 34.16 50.95
CA MET A 498 -41.52 34.15 50.31
C MET A 498 -40.41 34.51 51.31
N TRP A 499 -40.64 35.47 52.21
CA TRP A 499 -39.63 35.90 53.17
C TRP A 499 -39.43 34.87 54.29
N ASP A 500 -40.50 34.26 54.80
CA ASP A 500 -40.43 33.16 55.78
C ASP A 500 -39.74 31.92 55.19
N PHE A 501 -39.95 31.62 53.91
CA PHE A 501 -39.32 30.49 53.22
C PHE A 501 -37.80 30.69 53.03
N VAL A 502 -37.37 31.88 52.61
CA VAL A 502 -35.94 32.23 52.47
C VAL A 502 -35.21 32.28 53.82
N GLN A 503 -35.93 32.51 54.93
CA GLN A 503 -35.38 32.42 56.29
C GLN A 503 -35.21 30.98 56.80
N ARG A 504 -35.99 30.00 56.31
CA ARG A 504 -35.86 28.58 56.71
C ARG A 504 -34.63 27.89 56.10
N PHE A 505 -34.30 28.19 54.84
CA PHE A 505 -33.15 27.59 54.14
C PHE A 505 -31.85 28.41 54.28
N ARG A 506 -31.74 29.21 55.34
CA ARG A 506 -30.64 30.18 55.54
C ARG A 506 -29.27 29.55 55.81
N ASP A 507 -29.24 28.27 56.18
CA ASP A 507 -28.03 27.56 56.59
C ASP A 507 -27.29 26.81 55.46
N GLU A 508 -27.91 26.57 54.29
CA GLU A 508 -27.22 25.97 53.13
C GLU A 508 -26.77 27.03 52.11
N ASP A 509 -25.70 27.77 52.41
CA ASP A 509 -24.80 28.52 51.50
C ASP A 509 -25.35 29.17 50.20
N ILE A 510 -26.61 29.65 50.21
CA ILE A 510 -27.20 30.53 49.18
C ILE A 510 -26.49 31.91 49.16
N ALA A 511 -25.57 32.16 50.10
CA ALA A 511 -24.89 33.44 50.30
C ALA A 511 -23.86 33.83 49.20
N LYS A 512 -23.51 32.97 48.23
CA LYS A 512 -22.52 33.28 47.16
C LYS A 512 -23.05 33.29 45.72
N GLY A 513 -24.37 33.17 45.51
CA GLY A 513 -25.00 33.30 44.19
C GLY A 513 -25.12 34.75 43.73
N ILE A 514 -24.09 35.28 43.05
CA ILE A 514 -24.06 36.65 42.48
C ILE A 514 -25.23 36.93 41.52
N LYS A 515 -25.85 35.90 40.92
CA LYS A 515 -27.01 36.06 40.03
C LYS A 515 -28.32 36.36 40.77
N LEU A 516 -28.60 35.74 41.91
CA LEU A 516 -29.84 36.01 42.65
C LEU A 516 -29.82 37.38 43.34
N ARG A 517 -28.66 37.80 43.90
CA ARG A 517 -28.49 39.18 44.40
C ARG A 517 -28.59 40.22 43.29
N LYS A 518 -28.15 39.94 42.06
CA LYS A 518 -28.32 40.85 40.92
C LYS A 518 -29.78 40.92 40.45
N VAL A 519 -30.51 39.81 40.43
CA VAL A 519 -31.93 39.77 40.03
C VAL A 519 -32.83 40.40 41.10
N LEU A 520 -32.60 40.11 42.38
CA LEU A 520 -33.29 40.77 43.50
C LEU A 520 -32.93 42.26 43.59
N ARG A 521 -31.65 42.62 43.47
CA ARG A 521 -31.22 44.03 43.48
C ARG A 521 -31.77 44.78 42.26
N LYS A 522 -31.79 44.18 41.06
CA LYS A 522 -32.38 44.80 39.86
C LYS A 522 -33.92 44.92 39.89
N ARG A 523 -34.62 44.10 40.67
CA ARG A 523 -36.08 44.19 40.86
C ARG A 523 -36.48 45.06 42.06
N VAL A 524 -35.68 45.08 43.12
CA VAL A 524 -35.78 46.07 44.22
C VAL A 524 -35.40 47.46 43.72
N ASP A 525 -34.34 47.61 42.91
CA ASP A 525 -33.95 48.86 42.23
C ASP A 525 -34.94 49.27 41.12
N ALA A 526 -35.77 48.35 40.62
CA ALA A 526 -36.88 48.66 39.69
C ALA A 526 -38.18 49.04 40.40
N LEU A 527 -38.34 48.70 41.68
CA LEU A 527 -39.46 49.11 42.54
C LEU A 527 -39.14 50.34 43.40
N LEU A 528 -37.84 50.64 43.63
CA LEU A 528 -37.36 51.79 44.40
C LEU A 528 -37.80 53.15 43.83
N PRO A 529 -37.77 53.39 42.49
CA PRO A 529 -38.23 54.65 41.92
C PRO A 529 -39.75 54.81 42.07
N ALA A 530 -40.54 53.76 41.79
CA ALA A 530 -42.00 53.81 41.94
C ALA A 530 -42.46 53.98 43.40
N TYR A 531 -41.65 53.57 44.38
CA TYR A 531 -41.92 53.74 45.80
C TYR A 531 -41.40 55.10 46.34
N GLU A 532 -40.31 55.63 45.79
CA GLU A 532 -39.73 56.95 46.16
C GLU A 532 -40.40 58.14 45.44
N GLU A 533 -40.91 57.93 44.22
CA GLU A 533 -41.66 58.91 43.40
C GLU A 533 -43.10 59.06 43.89
N ALA A 534 -43.72 57.98 44.41
CA ALA A 534 -45.02 58.03 45.08
C ALA A 534 -45.00 58.77 46.44
N MET A 535 -43.84 59.02 47.04
CA MET A 535 -43.70 59.71 48.34
C MET A 535 -43.08 61.11 48.27
N LYS A 536 -42.51 61.55 47.13
CA LYS A 536 -41.80 62.84 47.03
C LYS A 536 -42.56 63.96 46.30
N ASP A 537 -43.50 63.65 45.41
CA ASP A 537 -44.30 64.68 44.71
C ASP A 537 -45.59 65.08 45.45
N VAL A 538 -45.84 64.50 46.62
CA VAL A 538 -47.04 64.75 47.42
C VAL A 538 -46.97 66.02 48.27
N ASP A 539 -45.81 66.67 48.48
CA ASP A 539 -45.76 67.64 49.59
C ASP A 539 -44.82 68.85 49.51
N ARG A 540 -44.59 69.51 48.34
CA ARG A 540 -43.91 70.82 48.45
C ARG A 540 -44.19 71.97 47.48
N ASP A 541 -44.19 71.82 46.16
CA ASP A 541 -43.87 72.99 45.32
C ASP A 541 -44.97 73.60 44.42
N LEU A 542 -46.25 73.27 44.60
CA LEU A 542 -47.34 73.97 43.87
C LEU A 542 -48.44 74.57 44.76
N ARG A 543 -48.12 74.82 46.04
CA ARG A 543 -48.98 75.56 47.00
C ARG A 543 -48.85 77.09 46.95
N SER A 544 -48.15 77.70 45.98
CA SER A 544 -47.96 79.16 46.03
C SER A 544 -47.90 79.96 44.73
N GLU A 545 -48.26 79.43 43.55
CA GLU A 545 -48.03 80.20 42.30
C GLU A 545 -49.14 80.32 41.26
N VAL A 546 -50.43 80.08 41.58
CA VAL A 546 -51.53 80.46 40.65
C VAL A 546 -52.73 81.11 41.34
N THR A 547 -52.49 81.93 42.38
CA THR A 547 -53.51 82.82 42.96
C THR A 547 -53.34 84.29 42.54
N ARG A 548 -52.89 84.59 41.30
CA ARG A 548 -52.64 86.00 40.92
C ARG A 548 -52.93 86.51 39.49
N ALA A 549 -53.58 85.80 38.58
CA ALA A 549 -54.12 86.46 37.37
C ALA A 549 -55.21 85.62 36.72
N HIS A 550 -56.51 85.80 37.02
CA HIS A 550 -57.41 86.85 36.53
C HIS A 550 -57.54 86.96 34.99
N LEU A 551 -58.63 86.38 34.50
CA LEU A 551 -59.65 86.99 33.61
C LEU A 551 -59.24 87.45 32.19
N SER A 552 -59.72 86.71 31.19
CA SER A 552 -60.57 87.28 30.12
C SER A 552 -61.41 86.17 29.47
N PHE A 553 -62.71 86.13 29.76
CA PHE A 553 -63.80 86.64 28.89
C PHE A 553 -63.80 85.99 27.49
N SER A 554 -64.62 84.96 27.25
CA SER A 554 -66.06 84.99 26.92
C SER A 554 -66.33 84.90 25.40
N LYS A 555 -67.00 83.82 24.99
CA LYS A 555 -68.15 83.78 24.07
C LYS A 555 -68.57 82.32 23.92
N GLU A 556 -69.53 81.91 24.74
CA GLU A 556 -70.91 81.66 24.30
C GLU A 556 -71.00 80.52 23.27
N ARG A 557 -71.37 79.33 23.76
CA ARG A 557 -72.75 78.81 23.89
C ARG A 557 -73.19 78.14 22.59
N LYS A 558 -73.62 76.87 22.68
CA LYS A 558 -75.01 76.52 22.32
C LYS A 558 -75.52 75.11 22.64
N GLN A 559 -74.83 74.26 23.39
CA GLN A 559 -75.32 72.88 23.60
C GLN A 559 -75.55 72.45 25.05
N ASP A 560 -75.07 73.21 26.04
CA ASP A 560 -75.24 72.85 27.47
C ASP A 560 -76.40 73.58 28.17
N ILE A 561 -77.14 74.44 27.47
CA ILE A 561 -78.33 75.12 28.01
C ILE A 561 -79.55 74.19 28.02
N ASP A 562 -79.60 73.17 27.17
CA ASP A 562 -80.78 72.30 27.07
C ASP A 562 -80.84 71.24 28.19
N GLY A 563 -79.69 70.85 28.77
CA GLY A 563 -79.64 69.93 29.92
C GLY A 563 -79.94 70.59 31.27
N LEU A 564 -79.54 71.86 31.46
CA LEU A 564 -79.83 72.62 32.67
C LEU A 564 -81.28 73.10 32.75
N ILE A 565 -81.95 73.32 31.61
CA ILE A 565 -83.38 73.64 31.56
C ILE A 565 -84.23 72.44 32.05
N ALA A 566 -83.83 71.20 31.76
CA ALA A 566 -84.57 70.01 32.21
C ALA A 566 -84.58 69.87 33.75
N VAL A 567 -83.43 70.10 34.40
CA VAL A 567 -83.29 70.03 35.87
C VAL A 567 -83.94 71.22 36.59
N LEU A 568 -83.88 72.42 35.99
CA LEU A 568 -84.61 73.60 36.50
C LEU A 568 -86.13 73.48 36.35
N THR A 569 -86.62 72.65 35.42
CA THR A 569 -88.06 72.39 35.25
C THR A 569 -88.60 71.44 36.32
N GLU A 570 -87.83 70.43 36.75
CA GLU A 570 -88.17 69.56 37.90
C GLU A 570 -88.18 70.31 39.24
N LEU A 571 -87.29 71.29 39.43
CA LEU A 571 -87.32 72.18 40.61
C LEU A 571 -88.51 73.16 40.61
N LYS A 572 -89.09 73.46 39.44
CA LYS A 572 -90.25 74.36 39.30
C LYS A 572 -91.58 73.67 39.66
N ASP A 573 -91.70 72.36 39.44
CA ASP A 573 -92.92 71.59 39.73
C ASP A 573 -93.07 71.23 41.23
N LEU A 574 -91.98 71.26 42.01
CA LEU A 574 -92.01 71.16 43.48
C LEU A 574 -92.52 72.43 44.19
N ASN A 575 -92.70 73.54 43.47
CA ASN A 575 -93.08 74.86 44.03
C ASN A 575 -94.59 75.16 44.03
N GLN A 576 -95.48 74.18 43.80
CA GLN A 576 -96.95 74.38 43.81
C GLN A 576 -97.69 73.80 45.03
N GLN A 577 -97.02 73.61 46.18
CA GLN A 577 -97.72 73.22 47.42
C GLN A 577 -98.13 74.44 48.29
N PRO A 578 -99.32 74.45 48.92
CA PRO A 578 -100.01 75.68 49.40
C PRO A 578 -99.49 76.24 50.73
N LYS A 579 -98.22 76.02 51.09
CA LYS A 579 -97.65 76.42 52.39
C LYS A 579 -96.50 77.44 52.36
N LEU A 580 -96.20 78.05 51.21
CA LEU A 580 -95.18 79.12 51.10
C LEU A 580 -95.68 80.38 50.36
N LEU A 581 -96.93 80.75 50.60
CA LEU A 581 -97.62 81.93 50.06
C LEU A 581 -97.25 83.25 50.80
N GLN A 582 -96.02 83.41 51.29
CA GLN A 582 -95.58 84.61 52.04
C GLN A 582 -94.27 85.24 51.59
N TRP A 583 -93.62 84.76 50.52
CA TRP A 583 -92.25 85.17 50.19
C TRP A 583 -92.09 85.78 48.79
N GLN A 584 -93.19 86.30 48.24
CA GLN A 584 -93.29 86.79 46.87
C GLN A 584 -92.93 88.27 46.59
N PRO A 585 -92.67 89.19 47.55
CA PRO A 585 -92.39 90.60 47.20
C PRO A 585 -90.92 91.05 47.37
N LEU A 586 -89.92 90.23 47.02
CA LEU A 586 -88.49 90.63 47.08
C LEU A 586 -87.70 90.38 45.78
N MET A 587 -88.38 90.02 44.68
CA MET A 587 -87.76 89.72 43.37
C MET A 587 -87.81 90.88 42.37
N GLU A 588 -88.14 92.10 42.80
CA GLU A 588 -88.13 93.29 41.94
C GLU A 588 -87.46 94.47 42.67
N GLN A 589 -86.12 94.55 42.59
CA GLN A 589 -85.36 95.80 42.39
C GLN A 589 -83.85 95.55 42.55
N GLU A 590 -83.10 95.93 41.51
CA GLU A 590 -81.64 95.92 41.46
C GLU A 590 -81.04 96.95 42.43
N VAL A 591 -79.93 96.59 43.11
CA VAL A 591 -78.67 97.38 43.25
C VAL A 591 -77.79 96.78 44.36
N GLN A 592 -76.54 96.47 43.96
CA GLN A 592 -75.26 96.34 44.68
C GLN A 592 -75.14 95.79 46.13
N LEU A 593 -74.08 94.96 46.27
CA LEU A 593 -73.22 94.64 47.43
C LEU A 593 -73.43 93.30 48.19
N THR A 594 -72.27 92.65 48.39
CA THR A 594 -71.82 91.92 49.59
C THR A 594 -72.22 90.46 49.83
N ALA A 595 -71.21 89.72 50.29
CA ALA A 595 -71.30 88.39 50.88
C ALA A 595 -72.13 88.45 52.15
N GLU A 596 -73.29 87.78 52.14
CA GLU A 596 -73.93 87.11 53.28
C GLU A 596 -75.29 86.61 52.80
N PHE A 597 -75.30 85.44 52.15
CA PHE A 597 -76.53 84.66 51.96
C PHE A 597 -76.44 83.43 52.89
N PRO A 598 -77.38 83.26 53.85
CA PRO A 598 -77.22 82.33 54.96
C PRO A 598 -77.56 80.89 54.52
N PHE A 599 -76.56 80.12 54.11
CA PHE A 599 -76.69 78.70 53.79
C PHE A 599 -77.05 77.80 55.00
N HIS A 600 -76.98 78.33 56.23
CA HIS A 600 -77.17 77.56 57.46
C HIS A 600 -78.64 77.31 57.85
N LEU A 601 -79.62 77.78 57.06
CA LEU A 601 -81.05 77.56 57.33
C LEU A 601 -81.73 76.50 56.42
N TYR A 602 -80.99 75.85 55.51
CA TYR A 602 -81.54 74.85 54.58
C TYR A 602 -80.86 73.47 54.63
N ALA A 603 -80.02 73.21 55.63
CA ALA A 603 -79.29 71.96 55.82
C ALA A 603 -80.11 70.79 56.44
N SER A 604 -81.43 70.73 56.22
CA SER A 604 -82.29 69.73 56.91
C SER A 604 -83.31 69.00 56.03
N SER A 605 -83.22 69.12 54.69
CA SER A 605 -83.99 68.26 53.79
C SER A 605 -83.09 67.20 53.12
N PRO A 606 -83.33 65.89 53.32
CA PRO A 606 -82.56 64.81 52.71
C PRO A 606 -82.55 64.80 51.18
N GLU A 607 -83.56 65.40 50.55
CA GLU A 607 -83.80 65.32 49.10
C GLU A 607 -83.00 66.37 48.30
N VAL A 608 -82.57 67.48 48.92
CA VAL A 608 -81.79 68.53 48.24
C VAL A 608 -80.28 68.26 48.29
N SER A 609 -79.81 67.53 49.32
CA SER A 609 -78.40 67.15 49.45
C SER A 609 -77.95 66.13 48.41
N SER A 610 -78.79 65.13 48.07
CA SER A 610 -78.42 64.10 47.10
C SER A 610 -78.34 64.64 45.67
N LEU A 611 -79.15 65.64 45.33
CA LEU A 611 -79.14 66.27 44.01
C LEU A 611 -77.92 67.18 43.81
N LEU A 612 -77.43 67.84 44.87
CA LEU A 612 -76.20 68.63 44.82
C LEU A 612 -74.94 67.76 44.70
N ASP A 613 -74.88 66.61 45.39
CA ASP A 613 -73.79 65.63 45.26
C ASP A 613 -73.74 64.97 43.86
N GLU A 614 -74.90 64.74 43.23
CA GLU A 614 -74.97 64.17 41.87
C GLU A 614 -74.51 65.17 40.78
N ILE A 615 -74.76 66.47 40.99
CA ILE A 615 -74.32 67.56 40.11
C ILE A 615 -72.79 67.75 40.21
N ASP A 616 -72.22 67.77 41.42
CA ASP A 616 -70.77 67.87 41.63
C ASP A 616 -70.01 66.64 41.11
N GLY A 617 -70.61 65.44 41.24
CA GLY A 617 -70.05 64.19 40.68
C GLY A 617 -70.01 64.17 39.14
N LYS A 618 -71.04 64.70 38.48
CA LYS A 618 -71.08 64.78 37.00
C LYS A 618 -70.14 65.85 36.44
N ILE A 619 -69.99 66.99 37.13
CA ILE A 619 -69.04 68.06 36.75
C ILE A 619 -67.58 67.60 36.81
N ARG A 620 -67.18 66.83 37.85
CA ARG A 620 -65.83 66.25 37.95
C ARG A 620 -65.52 65.23 36.85
N SER A 621 -66.47 64.34 36.52
CA SER A 621 -66.24 63.29 35.51
C SER A 621 -66.07 63.82 34.08
N ILE A 622 -66.63 65.00 33.76
CA ILE A 622 -66.55 65.62 32.42
C ILE A 622 -65.26 66.44 32.26
N GLN A 623 -64.77 67.05 33.35
CA GLN A 623 -63.50 67.78 33.37
C GLN A 623 -62.28 66.83 33.33
N GLU A 624 -62.35 65.67 34.00
CA GLU A 624 -61.25 64.68 33.98
C GLU A 624 -61.14 63.94 32.64
N ASN A 625 -62.26 63.56 32.01
CA ASN A 625 -62.24 62.76 30.77
C ASN A 625 -61.81 63.53 29.50
N SER A 626 -61.87 64.87 29.50
CA SER A 626 -61.49 65.71 28.35
C SER A 626 -60.03 66.19 28.40
N ALA A 627 -59.46 66.42 29.58
CA ALA A 627 -58.04 66.75 29.76
C ALA A 627 -57.13 65.55 29.43
N ILE A 628 -57.53 64.34 29.85
CA ILE A 628 -56.77 63.10 29.60
C ILE A 628 -56.67 62.78 28.10
N ALA A 629 -57.71 63.07 27.31
CA ALA A 629 -57.73 62.79 25.87
C ALA A 629 -56.86 63.74 25.04
N ALA A 630 -56.66 64.98 25.50
CA ALA A 630 -55.80 65.97 24.83
C ALA A 630 -54.31 65.68 25.08
N ASP A 631 -53.93 65.36 26.32
CA ASP A 631 -52.55 64.96 26.65
C ASP A 631 -52.15 63.65 25.94
N GLU A 632 -53.06 62.65 25.88
CA GLU A 632 -52.81 61.39 25.15
C GLU A 632 -52.71 61.58 23.62
N TYR A 633 -53.36 62.62 23.05
CA TYR A 633 -53.25 62.95 21.62
C TYR A 633 -51.90 63.61 21.27
N ASP A 634 -51.48 64.59 22.08
CA ASP A 634 -50.20 65.28 21.89
C ASP A 634 -49.01 64.33 22.13
N ASP A 635 -49.12 63.40 23.07
CA ASP A 635 -48.12 62.35 23.28
C ASP A 635 -48.03 61.40 22.07
N LEU A 636 -49.16 60.91 21.55
CA LEU A 636 -49.18 59.98 20.42
C LEU A 636 -48.68 60.62 19.11
N THR A 637 -49.05 61.88 18.84
CA THR A 637 -48.52 62.63 17.69
C THR A 637 -47.02 62.95 17.84
N GLY A 638 -46.57 63.26 19.07
CA GLY A 638 -45.16 63.44 19.41
C GLY A 638 -44.32 62.17 19.20
N GLU A 639 -44.81 61.00 19.61
CA GLU A 639 -44.16 59.70 19.40
C GLU A 639 -44.08 59.33 17.91
N LEU A 640 -45.14 59.57 17.13
CA LEU A 640 -45.17 59.31 15.69
C LEU A 640 -44.19 60.20 14.92
N ALA A 641 -44.09 61.49 15.26
CA ALA A 641 -43.14 62.41 14.63
C ALA A 641 -41.67 62.06 14.94
N LYS A 642 -41.38 61.66 16.19
CA LYS A 642 -40.04 61.17 16.59
C LYS A 642 -39.68 59.89 15.84
N LEU A 643 -40.61 58.94 15.70
CA LEU A 643 -40.38 57.69 14.98
C LEU A 643 -40.16 57.93 13.48
N LYS A 644 -40.98 58.79 12.85
CA LYS A 644 -40.83 59.18 11.44
C LYS A 644 -39.44 59.76 11.14
N SER A 645 -39.00 60.74 11.93
CA SER A 645 -37.68 61.38 11.73
C SER A 645 -36.52 60.41 11.89
N ARG A 646 -36.61 59.47 12.84
CA ARG A 646 -35.60 58.41 13.01
C ARG A 646 -35.57 57.42 11.85
N ILE A 647 -36.72 56.99 11.32
CA ILE A 647 -36.76 56.10 10.15
C ILE A 647 -36.10 56.75 8.93
N VAL A 648 -36.38 58.04 8.70
CA VAL A 648 -35.77 58.79 7.58
C VAL A 648 -34.26 58.94 7.77
N ALA A 649 -33.81 59.28 8.98
CA ALA A 649 -32.38 59.38 9.29
C ALA A 649 -31.65 58.04 9.11
N ALA A 650 -32.26 56.93 9.56
CA ALA A 650 -31.71 55.57 9.38
C ALA A 650 -31.64 55.17 7.89
N ALA A 651 -32.68 55.46 7.11
CA ALA A 651 -32.68 55.20 5.68
C ALA A 651 -31.62 56.01 4.92
N GLN A 652 -31.35 57.24 5.37
CA GLN A 652 -30.35 58.11 4.76
C GLN A 652 -28.93 57.66 5.11
N LYS A 653 -28.67 57.32 6.38
CA LYS A 653 -27.41 56.71 6.82
C LYS A 653 -27.12 55.38 6.11
N PHE A 654 -28.13 54.54 5.93
CA PHE A 654 -27.95 53.29 5.19
C PHE A 654 -27.59 53.54 3.72
N LYS A 655 -28.17 54.55 3.07
CA LYS A 655 -27.83 54.90 1.68
C LYS A 655 -26.44 55.51 1.52
N SER A 656 -25.95 56.29 2.49
CA SER A 656 -24.65 56.97 2.40
C SER A 656 -23.49 56.14 2.96
N GLU A 657 -23.72 55.43 4.07
CA GLU A 657 -22.68 54.80 4.89
C GLU A 657 -22.86 53.28 5.01
N ALA A 658 -23.93 52.71 4.46
CA ALA A 658 -24.31 51.29 4.58
C ALA A 658 -24.47 50.80 6.04
N GLU A 659 -24.70 51.73 6.97
CA GLU A 659 -24.89 51.45 8.40
C GLU A 659 -26.34 51.06 8.69
N ILE A 660 -26.53 49.91 9.37
CA ILE A 660 -27.85 49.36 9.68
C ILE A 660 -28.28 49.81 11.08
N ASP A 661 -29.38 50.54 11.15
CA ASP A 661 -30.02 50.88 12.43
C ASP A 661 -30.97 49.76 12.88
N ASN A 662 -30.46 48.87 13.73
CA ASN A 662 -31.21 47.74 14.31
C ASN A 662 -32.35 48.20 15.24
N PHE A 663 -32.26 49.40 15.82
CA PHE A 663 -33.33 49.91 16.67
C PHE A 663 -34.57 50.21 15.84
N VAL A 664 -34.39 50.84 14.66
CA VAL A 664 -35.48 51.17 13.73
C VAL A 664 -36.10 49.93 13.10
N LEU A 665 -35.29 48.91 12.76
CA LEU A 665 -35.79 47.64 12.20
C LEU A 665 -36.74 46.91 13.17
N ASN A 666 -36.43 46.94 14.47
CA ASN A 666 -37.21 46.28 15.51
C ASN A 666 -38.50 47.01 15.95
N GLN A 667 -38.83 48.19 15.38
CA GLN A 667 -40.00 48.97 15.79
C GLN A 667 -41.35 48.43 15.27
N GLY A 668 -41.37 47.26 14.61
CA GLY A 668 -42.59 46.70 14.03
C GLY A 668 -43.73 46.51 15.04
N THR A 669 -43.42 45.94 16.22
CA THR A 669 -44.40 45.76 17.31
C THR A 669 -44.82 47.09 17.93
N PHE A 670 -43.88 48.03 18.08
CA PHE A 670 -44.16 49.37 18.58
C PHE A 670 -45.10 50.16 17.66
N ILE A 671 -44.95 50.05 16.33
CA ILE A 671 -45.88 50.65 15.35
C ILE A 671 -47.29 50.04 15.46
N GLU A 672 -47.39 48.75 15.77
CA GLU A 672 -48.67 48.08 16.02
C GLU A 672 -49.32 48.51 17.35
N GLU A 673 -48.51 48.67 18.40
CA GLU A 673 -48.95 49.21 19.70
C GLU A 673 -49.47 50.65 19.58
N LEU A 674 -48.77 51.51 18.83
CA LEU A 674 -49.23 52.87 18.51
C LEU A 674 -50.55 52.86 17.72
N GLY A 675 -50.71 51.93 16.78
CA GLY A 675 -51.96 51.72 16.05
C GLY A 675 -53.12 51.28 16.97
N ALA A 676 -52.84 50.38 17.93
CA ALA A 676 -53.82 49.93 18.91
C ALA A 676 -54.19 51.03 19.92
N ARG A 677 -53.23 51.88 20.33
CA ARG A 677 -53.48 53.09 21.14
C ARG A 677 -54.39 54.06 20.38
N TYR A 678 -54.11 54.33 19.10
CA TYR A 678 -54.97 55.18 18.26
C TYR A 678 -56.40 54.64 18.17
N GLU A 679 -56.62 53.34 17.93
CA GLU A 679 -57.98 52.79 17.85
C GLU A 679 -58.76 52.90 19.17
N LYS A 680 -58.10 52.87 20.32
CA LYS A 680 -58.74 53.13 21.62
C LYS A 680 -59.10 54.61 21.82
N LEU A 681 -58.29 55.51 21.28
CA LEU A 681 -58.46 56.98 21.36
C LEU A 681 -59.42 57.54 20.31
N LYS A 682 -59.58 56.85 19.18
CA LYS A 682 -60.29 57.29 17.98
C LYS A 682 -61.67 57.88 18.25
N ASN A 683 -62.48 57.24 19.10
CA ASN A 683 -63.85 57.69 19.40
C ASN A 683 -63.91 58.93 20.32
N LYS A 684 -62.78 59.37 20.88
CA LYS A 684 -62.66 60.52 21.78
C LYS A 684 -62.02 61.75 21.11
N LEU A 685 -61.50 61.61 19.89
CA LEU A 685 -60.79 62.64 19.11
C LEU A 685 -61.72 63.36 18.12
N GLN A 686 -61.39 64.62 17.77
CA GLN A 686 -62.13 65.34 16.72
C GLN A 686 -61.86 64.74 15.33
N ALA A 687 -62.80 64.89 14.39
CA ALA A 687 -62.68 64.29 13.05
C ALA A 687 -61.41 64.74 12.29
N THR A 688 -60.95 65.98 12.52
CA THR A 688 -59.71 66.52 11.96
C THR A 688 -58.45 65.88 12.56
N GLU A 689 -58.46 65.64 13.87
CA GLU A 689 -57.37 64.99 14.63
C GLU A 689 -57.25 63.50 14.32
N GLN A 690 -58.40 62.81 14.16
CA GLN A 690 -58.45 61.43 13.72
C GLN A 690 -57.81 61.26 12.34
N LEU A 691 -58.08 62.18 11.40
CA LEU A 691 -57.53 62.14 10.05
C LEU A 691 -56.00 62.33 10.06
N GLU A 692 -55.50 63.30 10.84
CA GLU A 692 -54.07 63.62 10.91
C GLU A 692 -53.26 62.45 11.50
N VAL A 693 -53.67 61.91 12.64
CA VAL A 693 -52.98 60.76 13.26
C VAL A 693 -53.01 59.53 12.34
N SER A 694 -54.16 59.25 11.70
CA SER A 694 -54.27 58.11 10.78
C SER A 694 -53.33 58.23 9.58
N LYS A 695 -53.13 59.45 9.07
CA LYS A 695 -52.23 59.75 7.97
C LYS A 695 -50.78 59.57 8.40
N GLN A 696 -50.39 60.11 9.56
CA GLN A 696 -49.04 59.96 10.11
C GLN A 696 -48.69 58.49 10.39
N LEU A 697 -49.63 57.70 10.93
CA LEU A 697 -49.45 56.27 11.18
C LEU A 697 -49.25 55.47 9.89
N ARG A 698 -50.01 55.79 8.84
CA ARG A 698 -49.81 55.19 7.49
C ARG A 698 -48.45 55.57 6.91
N GLU A 699 -48.08 56.85 6.96
CA GLU A 699 -46.79 57.32 6.46
C GLU A 699 -45.61 56.63 7.17
N VAL A 700 -45.62 56.58 8.51
CA VAL A 700 -44.60 55.87 9.31
C VAL A 700 -44.52 54.39 8.92
N ARG A 701 -45.66 53.72 8.78
CA ARG A 701 -45.71 52.30 8.37
C ARG A 701 -45.14 52.09 6.97
N THR A 702 -45.44 52.98 6.02
CA THR A 702 -44.88 52.90 4.65
C THR A 702 -43.37 53.13 4.62
N LEU A 703 -42.88 54.13 5.36
CA LEU A 703 -41.44 54.44 5.42
C LEU A 703 -40.66 53.30 6.08
N TRP A 704 -41.18 52.72 7.16
CA TRP A 704 -40.56 51.58 7.84
C TRP A 704 -40.48 50.34 6.93
N ASN A 705 -41.58 50.00 6.24
CA ASN A 705 -41.59 48.88 5.28
C ASN A 705 -40.58 49.09 4.14
N THR A 706 -40.45 50.32 3.64
CA THR A 706 -39.50 50.64 2.56
C THR A 706 -38.05 50.47 3.03
N TYR A 707 -37.72 50.95 4.23
CA TYR A 707 -36.40 50.77 4.84
C TYR A 707 -36.07 49.29 5.08
N ARG A 708 -37.04 48.51 5.61
CA ARG A 708 -36.90 47.07 5.82
C ARG A 708 -36.62 46.31 4.52
N HIS A 709 -37.28 46.67 3.42
CA HIS A 709 -37.01 46.05 2.10
C HIS A 709 -35.62 46.38 1.57
N LEU A 710 -35.17 47.63 1.71
CA LEU A 710 -33.86 48.08 1.26
C LEU A 710 -32.71 47.34 1.95
N VAL A 711 -32.81 47.14 3.28
CA VAL A 711 -31.81 46.40 4.06
C VAL A 711 -31.76 44.91 3.64
N ARG A 712 -32.93 44.30 3.35
CA ARG A 712 -33.04 42.89 2.94
C ARG A 712 -32.42 42.60 1.58
N GLU A 713 -32.47 43.53 0.64
CA GLU A 713 -31.91 43.34 -0.70
C GLU A 713 -30.37 43.46 -0.68
N SER A 714 -29.85 44.40 0.11
CA SER A 714 -28.41 44.60 0.29
C SER A 714 -27.74 43.47 1.08
N SER A 715 -28.39 42.90 2.10
CA SER A 715 -27.84 41.79 2.90
C SER A 715 -27.66 40.53 2.05
N LYS A 716 -28.63 40.21 1.18
CA LYS A 716 -28.56 39.07 0.25
C LYS A 716 -27.43 39.20 -0.77
N LYS A 717 -27.21 40.40 -1.30
CA LYS A 717 -26.10 40.67 -2.24
C LYS A 717 -24.73 40.47 -1.56
N LYS A 718 -24.60 40.89 -0.31
CA LYS A 718 -23.35 40.72 0.46
C LYS A 718 -23.04 39.26 0.79
N ILE A 719 -24.07 38.45 1.06
CA ILE A 719 -23.91 36.98 1.23
C ILE A 719 -23.46 36.34 -0.09
N GLU A 720 -23.97 36.80 -1.22
CA GLU A 720 -23.62 36.30 -2.56
C GLU A 720 -22.15 36.60 -2.92
N GLU A 721 -21.68 37.82 -2.67
CA GLU A 721 -20.29 38.21 -2.90
C GLU A 721 -19.31 37.37 -2.07
N LEU A 722 -19.64 37.09 -0.80
CA LEU A 722 -18.83 36.24 0.08
C LEU A 722 -18.84 34.77 -0.34
N LEU A 723 -19.96 34.28 -0.89
CA LEU A 723 -20.06 32.91 -1.41
C LEU A 723 -19.16 32.70 -2.63
N VAL A 724 -19.18 33.62 -3.59
CA VAL A 724 -18.34 33.54 -4.79
C VAL A 724 -16.86 33.54 -4.43
N GLN A 725 -16.43 34.43 -3.53
CA GLN A 725 -15.03 34.45 -3.05
C GLN A 725 -14.63 33.14 -2.37
N ALA A 726 -15.50 32.56 -1.53
CA ALA A 726 -15.21 31.29 -0.87
C ALA A 726 -15.14 30.11 -1.85
N GLU A 727 -15.98 30.10 -2.89
CA GLU A 727 -15.98 29.06 -3.94
C GLU A 727 -14.71 29.12 -4.79
N GLU A 728 -14.28 30.31 -5.22
CA GLU A 728 -13.02 30.47 -5.98
C GLU A 728 -11.78 29.98 -5.20
N ILE A 729 -11.72 30.30 -3.90
CA ILE A 729 -10.62 29.85 -3.03
C ILE A 729 -10.69 28.33 -2.82
N ALA A 730 -11.89 27.77 -2.58
CA ALA A 730 -12.07 26.33 -2.40
C ALA A 730 -11.72 25.54 -3.66
N ASP A 731 -12.13 26.01 -4.84
CA ASP A 731 -11.82 25.37 -6.12
C ASP A 731 -10.33 25.46 -6.48
N SER A 732 -9.66 26.56 -6.12
CA SER A 732 -8.21 26.70 -6.26
C SER A 732 -7.44 25.72 -5.36
N LEU A 733 -7.91 25.55 -4.12
CA LEU A 733 -7.33 24.62 -3.15
C LEU A 733 -7.54 23.15 -3.52
N ASP A 734 -8.74 22.75 -3.95
CA ASP A 734 -9.02 21.36 -4.33
C ASP A 734 -8.34 20.97 -5.65
N ALA A 735 -8.16 21.92 -6.56
CA ALA A 735 -7.41 21.73 -7.80
C ALA A 735 -5.87 21.83 -7.64
N GLY A 736 -5.36 22.11 -6.43
CA GLY A 736 -3.91 22.22 -6.17
C GLY A 736 -3.22 23.42 -6.83
N ARG A 737 -3.97 24.47 -7.21
CA ARG A 737 -3.44 25.66 -7.90
C ARG A 737 -2.98 26.77 -6.94
N SER A 738 -3.23 26.63 -5.64
CA SER A 738 -2.86 27.62 -4.63
C SER A 738 -1.35 27.66 -4.38
N GLN A 739 -0.75 28.85 -4.44
CA GLN A 739 0.67 29.07 -4.12
C GLN A 739 0.94 29.13 -2.60
N ASN A 740 -0.10 29.37 -1.78
CA ASN A 740 0.00 29.38 -0.32
C ASN A 740 -1.19 28.65 0.32
N PRO A 741 -1.19 27.30 0.29
CA PRO A 741 -2.35 26.50 0.71
C PRO A 741 -2.78 26.75 2.15
N LYS A 742 -1.81 27.01 3.06
CA LYS A 742 -2.11 27.29 4.47
C LYS A 742 -2.76 28.67 4.67
N GLY A 743 -2.29 29.69 3.94
CA GLY A 743 -2.89 31.02 3.97
C GLY A 743 -4.30 31.05 3.36
N ASP A 744 -4.45 30.38 2.22
CA ASP A 744 -5.73 30.29 1.51
C ASP A 744 -6.77 29.47 2.29
N LEU A 745 -6.35 28.42 3.01
CA LEU A 745 -7.24 27.67 3.90
C LEU A 745 -7.70 28.50 5.12
N SER A 746 -6.81 29.33 5.67
CA SER A 746 -7.15 30.24 6.78
C SER A 746 -8.17 31.29 6.32
N THR A 747 -7.94 31.89 5.15
CA THR A 747 -8.87 32.88 4.57
C THR A 747 -10.20 32.23 4.18
N LEU A 748 -10.21 31.01 3.62
CA LEU A 748 -11.42 30.22 3.39
C LEU A 748 -12.19 29.98 4.70
N GLY A 749 -11.49 29.56 5.77
CA GLY A 749 -12.10 29.32 7.07
C GLY A 749 -12.68 30.58 7.72
N GLU A 750 -12.01 31.72 7.61
CA GLU A 750 -12.55 33.01 8.06
C GLU A 750 -13.78 33.44 7.27
N THR A 751 -13.78 33.20 5.96
CA THR A 751 -14.88 33.57 5.06
C THR A 751 -16.11 32.69 5.30
N ILE A 752 -15.92 31.37 5.48
CA ILE A 752 -16.96 30.43 5.90
C ILE A 752 -17.50 30.81 7.29
N LYS A 753 -16.64 31.22 8.24
CA LYS A 753 -17.08 31.68 9.56
C LYS A 753 -17.98 32.92 9.47
N LYS A 754 -17.64 33.88 8.60
CA LYS A 754 -18.49 35.05 8.30
C LYS A 754 -19.80 34.65 7.61
N LEU A 755 -19.80 33.65 6.74
CA LEU A 755 -21.02 33.13 6.09
C LEU A 755 -21.93 32.39 7.08
N VAL A 756 -21.36 31.62 8.01
CA VAL A 756 -22.10 30.86 9.04
C VAL A 756 -22.70 31.78 10.10
N SER A 757 -22.07 32.91 10.43
CA SER A 757 -22.64 33.85 11.41
C SER A 757 -23.97 34.47 10.97
N PHE A 758 -24.25 34.54 9.65
CA PHE A 758 -25.55 34.95 9.13
C PHE A 758 -26.69 33.96 9.45
N ARG A 759 -26.39 32.70 9.82
CA ARG A 759 -27.42 31.72 10.25
C ARG A 759 -27.96 31.98 11.67
N GLY A 760 -27.14 32.61 12.53
CA GLY A 760 -27.46 32.79 13.95
C GLY A 760 -28.36 33.97 14.27
N ASN A 761 -28.68 34.83 13.29
CA ASN A 761 -29.49 36.02 13.52
C ASN A 761 -31.00 35.71 13.54
N GLN A 762 -31.69 36.24 14.55
CA GLN A 762 -33.11 35.99 14.82
C GLN A 762 -34.07 36.61 13.78
N GLU A 763 -33.62 37.61 13.00
CA GLU A 763 -34.46 38.28 12.00
C GLU A 763 -34.38 37.65 10.60
N GLU A 764 -35.54 37.50 9.95
CA GLU A 764 -35.72 36.90 8.61
C GLU A 764 -35.01 37.68 7.48
N ALA A 765 -34.60 38.94 7.73
CA ALA A 765 -33.91 39.79 6.75
C ALA A 765 -32.42 39.44 6.56
N PHE A 766 -31.81 38.71 7.50
CA PHE A 766 -30.39 38.32 7.47
C PHE A 766 -30.16 36.83 7.22
N LYS A 767 -31.23 36.03 7.12
CA LYS A 767 -31.13 34.61 6.81
C LYS A 767 -30.74 34.43 5.35
N PRO A 768 -29.74 33.58 5.05
CA PRO A 768 -29.42 33.20 3.67
C PRO A 768 -30.65 32.58 3.00
N SER A 769 -30.79 32.77 1.69
CA SER A 769 -31.81 32.02 0.93
C SER A 769 -31.51 30.53 0.94
N PHE A 770 -32.53 29.69 0.67
CA PHE A 770 -32.36 28.23 0.58
C PHE A 770 -31.22 27.81 -0.37
N VAL A 771 -31.07 28.51 -1.50
CA VAL A 771 -29.99 28.27 -2.48
C VAL A 771 -28.61 28.65 -1.91
N GLN A 772 -28.52 29.79 -1.23
CA GLN A 772 -27.28 30.24 -0.58
C GLN A 772 -26.90 29.32 0.58
N GLU A 773 -27.86 28.85 1.37
CA GLU A 773 -27.62 27.94 2.49
C GLU A 773 -27.09 26.57 2.03
N ARG A 774 -27.60 26.06 0.91
CA ARG A 774 -27.06 24.86 0.26
C ARG A 774 -25.60 25.04 -0.17
N ARG A 775 -25.25 26.21 -0.72
CA ARG A 775 -23.87 26.54 -1.12
C ARG A 775 -22.93 26.68 0.08
N ILE A 776 -23.37 27.33 1.17
CA ILE A 776 -22.58 27.39 2.42
C ILE A 776 -22.33 25.97 2.95
N ASN A 777 -23.32 25.08 2.95
CA ASN A 777 -23.13 23.69 3.38
C ASN A 777 -22.11 22.94 2.50
N LYS A 778 -22.19 23.12 1.17
CA LYS A 778 -21.22 22.53 0.23
C LYS A 778 -19.79 23.03 0.50
N LEU A 779 -19.61 24.33 0.76
CA LEU A 779 -18.31 24.91 1.10
C LEU A 779 -17.72 24.35 2.40
N VAL A 780 -18.54 24.17 3.43
CA VAL A 780 -18.11 23.55 4.71
C VAL A 780 -17.67 22.10 4.48
N GLU A 781 -18.41 21.35 3.68
CA GLU A 781 -18.05 19.97 3.32
C GLU A 781 -16.74 19.90 2.53
N MET A 782 -16.56 20.78 1.54
CA MET A 782 -15.32 20.87 0.76
C MET A 782 -14.12 21.25 1.64
N GLN A 783 -14.28 22.20 2.57
CA GLN A 783 -13.23 22.56 3.53
C GLN A 783 -12.83 21.35 4.40
N GLY A 784 -13.80 20.55 4.87
CA GLY A 784 -13.54 19.32 5.62
C GLY A 784 -12.77 18.29 4.81
N LYS A 785 -13.12 18.09 3.53
CA LYS A 785 -12.39 17.19 2.61
C LYS A 785 -10.96 17.66 2.35
N ILE A 786 -10.74 18.95 2.14
CA ILE A 786 -9.41 19.54 1.90
C ILE A 786 -8.52 19.39 3.15
N LEU A 787 -9.07 19.62 4.35
CA LEU A 787 -8.35 19.41 5.62
C LEU A 787 -7.97 17.94 5.84
N ALA A 788 -8.87 17.01 5.53
CA ALA A 788 -8.61 15.58 5.63
C ALA A 788 -7.47 15.15 4.69
N LYS A 789 -7.49 15.58 3.42
CA LYS A 789 -6.43 15.32 2.43
C LYS A 789 -5.07 15.85 2.91
N MET A 790 -4.99 17.08 3.43
CA MET A 790 -3.73 17.63 3.95
C MET A 790 -3.23 16.93 5.22
N GLY A 791 -4.14 16.53 6.12
CA GLY A 791 -3.79 15.73 7.29
C GLY A 791 -3.16 14.40 6.92
N GLN A 792 -3.80 13.67 5.99
CA GLN A 792 -3.31 12.40 5.45
C GLN A 792 -1.97 12.57 4.71
N GLY A 793 -1.80 13.63 3.92
CA GLY A 793 -0.54 13.94 3.25
C GLY A 793 0.61 14.19 4.24
N THR A 794 0.35 14.94 5.31
CA THR A 794 1.38 15.23 6.34
C THR A 794 1.76 13.97 7.12
N GLN A 795 0.78 13.13 7.44
CA GLN A 795 0.99 11.83 8.07
C GLN A 795 1.85 10.91 7.20
N ALA A 796 1.52 10.78 5.91
CA ALA A 796 2.26 9.93 4.98
C ALA A 796 3.74 10.36 4.82
N ARG A 797 4.02 11.68 4.85
CA ARG A 797 5.40 12.20 4.87
C ARG A 797 6.14 11.86 6.16
N GLY A 798 5.45 11.87 7.31
CA GLY A 798 6.01 11.46 8.60
C GLY A 798 6.40 9.98 8.62
N GLU A 799 5.48 9.11 8.16
CA GLU A 799 5.70 7.67 8.07
C GLU A 799 6.92 7.30 7.18
N LEU A 800 7.15 8.03 6.09
CA LEU A 800 8.35 7.90 5.25
C LEU A 800 9.64 8.22 6.01
N SER A 801 9.61 9.21 6.89
CA SER A 801 10.78 9.63 7.65
C SER A 801 11.10 8.74 8.85
N GLU A 802 10.09 8.05 9.39
CA GLU A 802 10.20 7.20 10.58
C GLU A 802 10.44 5.73 10.26
N ALA A 803 10.31 5.31 9.00
CA ALA A 803 10.51 3.94 8.58
C ALA A 803 11.95 3.44 8.88
N THR A 804 12.04 2.30 9.56
CA THR A 804 13.30 1.67 9.97
C THR A 804 13.70 0.47 9.12
N ASP A 805 12.80 -0.01 8.28
CA ASP A 805 13.00 -1.14 7.38
C ASP A 805 12.43 -0.85 5.98
N LEU A 806 12.88 -1.65 4.99
CA LEU A 806 12.53 -1.43 3.58
C LEU A 806 11.04 -1.65 3.30
N GLU A 807 10.40 -2.63 3.95
CA GLU A 807 9.00 -2.97 3.70
C GLU A 807 8.08 -1.86 4.22
N SER A 808 8.34 -1.39 5.44
CA SER A 808 7.68 -0.23 6.02
C SER A 808 7.91 1.03 5.18
N TYR A 809 9.12 1.25 4.66
CA TYR A 809 9.42 2.41 3.81
C TYR A 809 8.68 2.36 2.47
N LEU A 810 8.67 1.21 1.79
CA LEU A 810 7.94 1.04 0.53
C LEU A 810 6.43 1.14 0.73
N ALA A 811 5.89 0.63 1.84
CA ALA A 811 4.49 0.79 2.19
C ALA A 811 4.12 2.26 2.46
N ALA A 812 5.00 3.00 3.16
CA ALA A 812 4.84 4.44 3.37
C ALA A 812 4.93 5.24 2.06
N MET A 813 5.81 4.85 1.13
CA MET A 813 5.87 5.40 -0.23
C MET A 813 4.56 5.17 -1.01
N ASP A 814 4.02 3.95 -0.97
CA ASP A 814 2.76 3.62 -1.63
C ASP A 814 1.59 4.44 -1.08
N ARG A 815 1.52 4.60 0.25
CA ARG A 815 0.53 5.49 0.88
C ARG A 815 0.73 6.94 0.46
N ALA A 816 1.95 7.46 0.50
CA ALA A 816 2.28 8.82 0.07
C ALA A 816 1.91 9.09 -1.39
N ARG A 817 2.04 8.08 -2.27
CA ARG A 817 1.57 8.12 -3.66
C ARG A 817 0.04 8.17 -3.73
N GLN A 818 -0.67 7.30 -3.00
CA GLN A 818 -2.14 7.24 -2.99
C GLN A 818 -2.79 8.55 -2.54
N VAL A 819 -2.25 9.17 -1.48
CA VAL A 819 -2.79 10.44 -0.95
C VAL A 819 -2.23 11.68 -1.68
N LYS A 820 -1.42 11.50 -2.74
CA LYS A 820 -0.73 12.57 -3.46
C LYS A 820 0.02 13.53 -2.52
N ALA A 821 0.79 12.97 -1.59
CA ALA A 821 1.53 13.75 -0.59
C ALA A 821 2.65 14.60 -1.21
N TYR A 822 3.05 14.36 -2.46
CA TYR A 822 4.12 15.06 -3.18
C TYR A 822 3.67 15.39 -4.60
N ASP A 823 4.28 16.40 -5.22
CA ASP A 823 3.94 16.89 -6.55
C ASP A 823 5.16 16.93 -7.49
N GLY A 824 4.91 16.95 -8.81
CA GLY A 824 5.93 17.12 -9.85
C GLY A 824 6.99 16.00 -9.87
N ILE A 825 8.27 16.38 -9.87
CA ILE A 825 9.42 15.46 -9.97
C ILE A 825 9.45 14.48 -8.78
N ALA A 826 9.05 14.93 -7.60
CA ALA A 826 8.99 14.11 -6.39
C ALA A 826 7.97 12.98 -6.52
N LEU A 827 6.79 13.26 -7.08
CA LEU A 827 5.75 12.28 -7.33
C LEU A 827 6.17 11.26 -8.41
N GLN A 828 6.82 11.74 -9.48
CA GLN A 828 7.34 10.87 -10.54
C GLN A 828 8.40 9.90 -9.99
N ALA A 829 9.34 10.38 -9.17
CA ALA A 829 10.34 9.51 -8.55
C ALA A 829 9.71 8.47 -7.61
N LEU A 830 8.71 8.87 -6.81
CA LEU A 830 7.91 7.96 -5.98
C LEU A 830 7.22 6.87 -6.81
N GLN A 831 6.62 7.25 -7.94
CA GLN A 831 5.96 6.32 -8.86
C GLN A 831 6.96 5.37 -9.52
N GLU A 832 8.11 5.87 -9.97
CA GLU A 832 9.15 5.05 -10.58
C GLU A 832 9.67 3.97 -9.61
N ILE A 833 9.96 4.34 -8.36
CA ILE A 833 10.49 3.41 -7.35
C ILE A 833 9.43 2.39 -6.92
N THR A 834 8.19 2.82 -6.66
CA THR A 834 7.10 1.90 -6.25
C THR A 834 6.75 0.91 -7.37
N THR A 835 6.71 1.36 -8.63
CA THR A 835 6.46 0.49 -9.78
C THR A 835 7.59 -0.52 -9.98
N ASN A 836 8.82 -0.15 -9.63
CA ASN A 836 10.01 -1.01 -9.76
C ASN A 836 10.46 -1.64 -8.43
N ARG A 837 9.55 -1.83 -7.46
CA ARG A 837 9.88 -2.40 -6.13
C ARG A 837 10.57 -3.77 -6.17
N ASN A 838 10.34 -4.55 -7.24
CA ASN A 838 10.97 -5.86 -7.44
C ASN A 838 12.49 -5.77 -7.58
N ILE A 839 13.05 -4.59 -7.88
CA ILE A 839 14.50 -4.36 -7.92
C ILE A 839 15.16 -4.69 -6.58
N PHE A 840 14.43 -4.55 -5.47
CA PHE A 840 14.93 -4.84 -4.12
C PHE A 840 14.62 -6.26 -3.62
N SER A 841 13.88 -7.09 -4.38
CA SER A 841 13.61 -8.48 -3.97
C SER A 841 14.89 -9.31 -4.00
N ASN A 842 15.05 -10.15 -2.97
CA ASN A 842 16.17 -11.07 -2.82
C ASN A 842 15.73 -12.55 -2.82
N ASP A 843 14.52 -12.87 -3.25
CA ASP A 843 13.92 -14.21 -3.12
C ASP A 843 14.69 -15.31 -3.85
N ARG A 844 15.51 -14.95 -4.84
CA ARG A 844 16.44 -15.84 -5.56
C ARG A 844 17.92 -15.48 -5.39
N GLY A 845 18.27 -14.70 -4.36
CA GLY A 845 19.64 -14.22 -4.18
C GLY A 845 20.10 -13.22 -5.25
N GLN A 846 19.18 -12.61 -6.01
CA GLN A 846 19.50 -11.70 -7.11
C GLN A 846 20.31 -10.48 -6.65
N LEU A 847 20.10 -10.00 -5.43
CA LEU A 847 20.88 -8.88 -4.89
C LEU A 847 22.35 -9.24 -4.72
N HIS A 848 22.66 -10.49 -4.34
CA HIS A 848 24.06 -10.92 -4.27
C HIS A 848 24.71 -10.84 -5.66
N ARG A 849 23.98 -11.28 -6.69
CA ARG A 849 24.46 -11.27 -8.09
C ARG A 849 24.51 -9.88 -8.74
N LYS A 850 23.77 -8.92 -8.20
CA LYS A 850 23.76 -7.53 -8.71
C LYS A 850 24.78 -6.66 -7.97
N LEU A 851 24.93 -6.84 -6.67
CA LEU A 851 25.63 -5.88 -5.80
C LEU A 851 27.04 -6.32 -5.41
N ILE A 852 27.30 -7.63 -5.26
CA ILE A 852 28.57 -8.14 -4.71
C ILE A 852 29.27 -9.21 -5.56
N PHE A 853 28.59 -9.88 -6.49
CA PHE A 853 29.17 -10.92 -7.34
C PHE A 853 28.58 -10.91 -8.75
N ILE A 854 29.39 -10.84 -9.80
CA ILE A 854 28.95 -10.98 -11.20
C ILE A 854 29.52 -12.29 -11.75
N GLY A 855 28.64 -13.24 -12.09
CA GLY A 855 28.98 -14.54 -12.64
C GLY A 855 27.78 -15.48 -12.77
N PRO A 856 27.95 -16.72 -13.27
CA PRO A 856 26.89 -17.72 -13.41
C PRO A 856 26.24 -18.11 -12.07
N GLU A 857 24.97 -18.50 -12.09
CA GLU A 857 24.21 -18.85 -10.87
C GLU A 857 24.75 -20.13 -10.22
N GLU A 858 25.09 -21.12 -11.03
CA GLU A 858 25.69 -22.38 -10.60
C GLU A 858 26.95 -22.15 -9.76
N VAL A 859 27.78 -21.20 -10.18
CA VAL A 859 29.03 -20.84 -9.47
C VAL A 859 28.71 -20.24 -8.10
N TRP A 860 27.72 -19.35 -8.00
CA TRP A 860 27.30 -18.80 -6.71
C TRP A 860 26.78 -19.89 -5.77
N GLY A 861 26.05 -20.87 -6.32
CA GLY A 861 25.67 -22.10 -5.62
C GLY A 861 26.88 -22.85 -5.07
N LYS A 862 27.88 -23.12 -5.92
CA LYS A 862 29.14 -23.80 -5.54
C LYS A 862 29.94 -23.04 -4.48
N ILE A 863 29.93 -21.70 -4.50
CA ILE A 863 30.60 -20.89 -3.47
C ILE A 863 29.89 -21.08 -2.12
N LYS A 864 28.54 -21.15 -2.10
CA LYS A 864 27.75 -21.38 -0.89
C LYS A 864 27.91 -22.79 -0.34
N THR A 865 27.93 -23.81 -1.20
CA THR A 865 28.10 -25.21 -0.79
C THR A 865 29.56 -25.56 -0.49
N GLY A 866 30.51 -24.72 -0.90
CA GLY A 866 31.94 -24.92 -0.68
C GLY A 866 32.62 -25.80 -1.73
N GLU A 867 31.90 -26.18 -2.79
CA GLU A 867 32.40 -26.97 -3.93
C GLU A 867 33.46 -26.23 -4.77
N LEU A 868 33.49 -24.89 -4.70
CA LEU A 868 34.55 -24.10 -5.31
C LEU A 868 35.86 -24.24 -4.52
N GLY A 869 36.97 -24.56 -5.19
CA GLY A 869 38.19 -24.99 -4.52
C GLY A 869 39.49 -24.61 -5.24
N VAL A 870 40.58 -25.12 -4.68
CA VAL A 870 41.95 -25.07 -5.26
C VAL A 870 42.60 -26.45 -5.36
N LEU A 871 41.88 -27.46 -4.87
CA LEU A 871 42.30 -28.86 -4.82
C LEU A 871 41.02 -29.71 -4.77
N PRO A 872 40.70 -30.47 -5.82
CA PRO A 872 39.55 -31.36 -5.82
C PRO A 872 39.75 -32.61 -4.96
N ASP A 873 38.67 -33.10 -4.36
CA ASP A 873 38.67 -34.30 -3.51
C ASP A 873 38.95 -35.58 -4.28
N ASP A 874 38.38 -35.72 -5.47
CA ASP A 874 38.74 -36.75 -6.44
C ASP A 874 39.66 -36.11 -7.47
N SER A 875 40.91 -36.54 -7.62
CA SER A 875 41.89 -36.00 -8.60
C SER A 875 42.51 -37.09 -9.47
N GLN A 876 41.77 -38.18 -9.70
CA GLN A 876 42.32 -39.35 -10.38
C GLN A 876 42.74 -39.06 -11.84
N ARG A 877 41.92 -38.34 -12.59
CA ARG A 877 42.21 -38.05 -14.00
C ARG A 877 43.43 -37.14 -14.16
N GLU A 878 43.54 -36.10 -13.33
CA GLU A 878 44.69 -35.19 -13.32
C GLU A 878 45.95 -35.88 -12.82
N TYR A 879 45.81 -36.82 -11.88
CA TYR A 879 46.90 -37.70 -11.47
C TYR A 879 47.40 -38.52 -12.67
N GLU A 880 46.49 -39.13 -13.43
CA GLU A 880 46.82 -39.94 -14.61
C GLU A 880 47.54 -39.08 -15.69
N ASP A 881 47.03 -37.89 -16.00
CA ASP A 881 47.63 -36.99 -16.98
C ASP A 881 49.01 -36.47 -16.55
N LEU A 882 49.20 -36.12 -15.27
CA LEU A 882 50.51 -35.74 -14.73
C LEU A 882 51.48 -36.93 -14.71
N SER A 883 51.00 -38.13 -14.39
CA SER A 883 51.80 -39.35 -14.40
C SER A 883 52.28 -39.71 -15.80
N VAL A 884 51.44 -39.47 -16.83
CA VAL A 884 51.84 -39.58 -18.24
C VAL A 884 52.98 -38.62 -18.54
N ILE A 885 52.94 -37.36 -18.07
CA ILE A 885 54.04 -36.41 -18.29
C ILE A 885 55.34 -36.89 -17.63
N VAL A 886 55.27 -37.36 -16.38
CA VAL A 886 56.43 -37.85 -15.62
C VAL A 886 57.06 -39.08 -16.30
N SER A 887 56.24 -39.98 -16.82
CA SER A 887 56.67 -41.21 -17.49
C SER A 887 57.02 -41.02 -18.97
N ALA A 888 56.54 -39.94 -19.60
CA ALA A 888 56.74 -39.68 -21.03
C ALA A 888 58.20 -39.37 -21.37
N SER A 889 58.68 -40.00 -22.43
CA SER A 889 59.95 -39.67 -23.10
C SER A 889 61.20 -39.72 -22.22
N GLY A 890 61.15 -40.27 -21.00
CA GLY A 890 62.29 -40.37 -20.09
C GLY A 890 62.76 -39.04 -19.48
N ILE A 891 61.92 -37.99 -19.48
CA ILE A 891 62.30 -36.66 -18.98
C ILE A 891 62.66 -36.62 -17.48
N ARG A 892 62.17 -37.60 -16.73
CA ARG A 892 62.48 -37.80 -15.32
C ARG A 892 63.98 -37.94 -15.06
N ASP A 893 64.73 -38.50 -16.00
CA ASP A 893 66.12 -38.90 -15.78
C ASP A 893 67.03 -38.46 -16.93
N VAL A 894 67.08 -37.15 -17.20
CA VAL A 894 67.89 -36.57 -18.28
C VAL A 894 69.14 -35.93 -17.71
N TRP A 895 70.27 -36.43 -18.19
CA TRP A 895 71.60 -36.04 -17.74
C TRP A 895 72.32 -35.24 -18.81
N ARG A 896 72.97 -34.16 -18.38
CA ARG A 896 73.87 -33.35 -19.20
C ARG A 896 75.31 -33.81 -18.98
N TYR A 897 76.03 -34.02 -20.08
CA TYR A 897 77.45 -34.39 -20.10
C TYR A 897 78.26 -33.40 -20.94
N LYS A 898 79.53 -33.21 -20.59
CA LYS A 898 80.53 -32.58 -21.46
C LYS A 898 81.21 -33.66 -22.30
N LEU A 899 81.08 -33.56 -23.62
CA LEU A 899 81.85 -34.39 -24.54
C LEU A 899 83.17 -33.68 -24.84
N ASN A 900 84.26 -34.20 -24.32
CA ASN A 900 85.61 -33.69 -24.56
C ASN A 900 86.34 -34.59 -25.57
N ASN A 901 87.10 -34.00 -26.49
CA ASN A 901 88.12 -34.72 -27.21
C ASN A 901 89.39 -34.71 -26.37
N CYS A 902 89.78 -35.87 -25.86
CA CYS A 902 90.98 -36.02 -25.05
C CYS A 902 92.17 -36.30 -25.96
N THR A 903 93.20 -35.47 -25.86
CA THR A 903 94.46 -35.65 -26.57
C THR A 903 95.61 -35.76 -25.57
N PRO A 904 96.45 -36.80 -25.68
CA PRO A 904 97.58 -36.98 -24.78
C PRO A 904 98.69 -35.97 -25.10
N VAL A 905 99.20 -35.29 -24.08
CA VAL A 905 100.33 -34.36 -24.14
C VAL A 905 101.44 -34.90 -23.25
N SER A 906 102.65 -35.03 -23.77
CA SER A 906 103.79 -35.51 -22.98
C SER A 906 104.05 -34.57 -21.80
N ALA A 907 104.11 -35.12 -20.59
CA ALA A 907 104.34 -34.41 -19.33
C ALA A 907 105.73 -34.68 -18.74
N GLY A 908 106.66 -35.24 -19.54
CA GLY A 908 108.02 -35.61 -19.14
C GLY A 908 108.17 -37.11 -18.81
N ILE A 909 109.31 -37.48 -18.21
CA ILE A 909 109.64 -38.85 -17.81
C ILE A 909 109.40 -38.98 -16.30
N GLY A 910 108.63 -39.99 -15.88
CA GLY A 910 108.31 -40.28 -14.48
C GLY A 910 109.45 -40.98 -13.72
N THR A 911 109.30 -41.11 -12.39
CA THR A 911 110.21 -41.86 -11.51
C THR A 911 110.19 -43.35 -11.88
N GLY A 912 111.07 -43.75 -12.80
CA GLY A 912 111.13 -45.09 -13.39
C GLY A 912 111.52 -45.13 -14.88
N GLY A 913 111.76 -43.99 -15.54
CA GLY A 913 112.16 -43.94 -16.96
C GLY A 913 110.97 -44.03 -17.94
N GLN A 914 109.75 -44.15 -17.42
CA GLN A 914 108.52 -44.27 -18.22
C GLN A 914 107.96 -42.90 -18.63
N PRO A 915 107.45 -42.74 -19.86
CA PRO A 915 106.83 -41.49 -20.31
C PRO A 915 105.52 -41.23 -19.54
N LYS A 916 105.44 -40.08 -18.86
CA LYS A 916 104.24 -39.59 -18.20
C LYS A 916 103.49 -38.67 -19.13
N TYR A 917 102.16 -38.80 -19.16
CA TYR A 917 101.31 -37.98 -20.01
C TYR A 917 100.31 -37.18 -19.17
N ASN A 918 100.00 -35.99 -19.64
CA ASN A 918 98.82 -35.22 -19.23
C ASN A 918 97.78 -35.30 -20.35
N THR A 919 96.52 -35.04 -20.03
CA THR A 919 95.44 -35.02 -21.02
C THR A 919 95.00 -33.58 -21.26
N LYS A 920 95.14 -33.10 -22.50
CA LYS A 920 94.47 -31.88 -22.96
C LYS A 920 93.03 -32.24 -23.36
N LYS A 921 92.07 -31.52 -22.82
CA LYS A 921 90.64 -31.74 -23.05
C LYS A 921 90.07 -30.56 -23.82
N ASP A 922 89.69 -30.79 -25.06
CA ASP A 922 89.00 -29.80 -25.87
C ASP A 922 87.50 -30.12 -25.89
N LEU A 923 86.67 -29.22 -25.32
CA LEU A 923 85.22 -29.41 -25.28
C LEU A 923 84.67 -29.41 -26.72
N LEU A 924 84.09 -30.54 -27.14
CA LEU A 924 83.42 -30.66 -28.44
C LEU A 924 82.01 -30.10 -28.37
N GLN A 925 81.20 -30.59 -27.42
CA GLN A 925 79.81 -30.19 -27.25
C GLN A 925 79.25 -30.66 -25.90
N PHE A 926 78.08 -30.14 -25.53
CA PHE A 926 77.26 -30.72 -24.47
C PHE A 926 76.29 -31.73 -25.07
N LEU A 927 76.14 -32.88 -24.40
CA LEU A 927 75.17 -33.91 -24.79
C LEU A 927 74.15 -34.14 -23.69
N LEU A 928 72.91 -34.40 -24.11
CA LEU A 928 71.81 -34.81 -23.23
C LEU A 928 71.57 -36.31 -23.42
N SER A 929 71.60 -37.05 -22.31
CA SER A 929 71.38 -38.50 -22.26
C SER A 929 70.11 -38.80 -21.47
N PHE A 930 69.31 -39.75 -21.97
CA PHE A 930 68.22 -40.37 -21.24
C PHE A 930 68.79 -41.51 -20.39
N GLY A 931 68.84 -41.31 -19.08
CA GLY A 931 69.52 -42.15 -18.10
C GLY A 931 71.01 -41.85 -17.98
N GLN A 932 71.61 -42.34 -16.89
CA GLN A 932 73.06 -42.35 -16.73
C GLN A 932 73.71 -43.27 -17.78
N ILE A 933 74.87 -42.86 -18.28
CA ILE A 933 75.63 -43.66 -19.24
C ILE A 933 76.21 -44.90 -18.55
N GLN A 934 76.23 -46.01 -19.26
CA GLN A 934 76.93 -47.22 -18.84
C GLN A 934 78.41 -47.10 -19.24
N GLN A 935 79.31 -47.41 -18.31
CA GLN A 935 80.74 -47.36 -18.55
C GLN A 935 81.36 -48.73 -18.31
N GLU A 936 82.05 -49.25 -19.32
CA GLU A 936 82.82 -50.48 -19.23
C GLU A 936 84.31 -50.18 -19.48
N LYS A 937 85.18 -50.75 -18.66
CA LYS A 937 86.64 -50.59 -18.78
C LYS A 937 87.26 -51.96 -19.01
N ILE A 938 87.81 -52.17 -20.20
CA ILE A 938 88.59 -53.36 -20.56
C ILE A 938 90.05 -53.00 -20.45
N GLU A 939 90.79 -53.66 -19.56
CA GLU A 939 92.20 -53.38 -19.28
C GLU A 939 93.04 -54.61 -19.59
N GLU A 940 93.96 -54.49 -20.54
CA GLU A 940 94.90 -55.56 -20.90
C GLU A 940 96.02 -55.60 -19.86
N LYS A 941 95.81 -56.37 -18.79
CA LYS A 941 96.75 -56.48 -17.67
C LYS A 941 97.91 -57.45 -17.94
N PHE A 942 97.78 -58.32 -18.94
CA PHE A 942 98.75 -59.37 -19.27
C PHE A 942 98.95 -59.45 -20.79
N ASP A 943 100.19 -59.70 -21.22
CA ASP A 943 100.52 -59.96 -22.62
C ASP A 943 100.14 -61.40 -23.03
N GLU A 944 100.29 -61.74 -24.32
CA GLU A 944 100.00 -63.08 -24.89
C GLU A 944 100.81 -64.21 -24.23
N THR A 945 101.82 -63.89 -23.40
CA THR A 945 102.67 -64.83 -22.67
C THR A 945 102.35 -64.92 -21.17
N GLY A 946 101.32 -64.20 -20.70
CA GLY A 946 100.90 -64.18 -19.30
C GLY A 946 101.76 -63.29 -18.38
N LYS A 947 102.63 -62.44 -18.93
CA LYS A 947 103.41 -61.46 -18.13
C LYS A 947 102.63 -60.16 -17.94
N PRO A 948 102.73 -59.52 -16.77
CA PRO A 948 102.07 -58.25 -16.52
C PRO A 948 102.63 -57.17 -17.45
N VAL A 949 101.76 -56.39 -18.09
CA VAL A 949 102.12 -55.31 -19.01
C VAL A 949 102.52 -54.07 -18.23
N ASP A 950 103.75 -53.58 -18.45
CA ASP A 950 104.20 -52.28 -17.92
C ASP A 950 103.42 -51.16 -18.62
N ASN A 951 102.54 -50.50 -17.86
CA ASN A 951 101.60 -49.45 -18.30
C ASN A 951 100.41 -50.01 -19.14
N PRO A 952 99.47 -50.72 -18.49
CA PRO A 952 98.38 -51.40 -19.18
C PRO A 952 97.49 -50.38 -19.91
N VAL A 953 97.19 -50.70 -21.17
CA VAL A 953 96.26 -49.92 -21.97
C VAL A 953 94.85 -50.36 -21.60
N ALA A 954 94.02 -49.40 -21.20
CA ALA A 954 92.61 -49.63 -20.94
C ALA A 954 91.74 -48.96 -21.99
N LYS A 955 90.82 -49.73 -22.58
CA LYS A 955 89.74 -49.21 -23.40
C LYS A 955 88.55 -48.93 -22.50
N VAL A 956 88.12 -47.67 -22.47
CA VAL A 956 86.91 -47.23 -21.75
C VAL A 956 85.83 -46.98 -22.78
N MET A 957 84.75 -47.75 -22.66
CA MET A 957 83.57 -47.71 -23.50
C MET A 957 82.45 -47.04 -22.71
N GLN A 958 81.92 -45.92 -23.22
CA GLN A 958 80.82 -45.17 -22.62
C GLN A 958 79.61 -45.23 -23.55
N GLN A 959 78.55 -45.91 -23.11
CA GLN A 959 77.32 -46.13 -23.88
C GLN A 959 76.12 -45.45 -23.23
N GLY A 960 75.29 -44.79 -24.03
CA GLY A 960 74.07 -44.16 -23.56
C GLY A 960 73.08 -43.88 -24.68
N ASN A 961 71.89 -43.42 -24.30
CA ASN A 961 70.84 -42.99 -25.22
C ASN A 961 70.81 -41.47 -25.27
N PHE A 962 71.33 -40.89 -26.34
CA PHE A 962 71.49 -39.44 -26.45
C PHE A 962 70.43 -38.83 -27.35
N LEU A 963 70.13 -37.54 -27.13
CA LEU A 963 69.35 -36.76 -28.08
C LEU A 963 70.29 -36.03 -29.05
N ILE A 964 70.30 -36.44 -30.32
CA ILE A 964 71.20 -35.88 -31.33
C ILE A 964 70.39 -35.56 -32.59
N GLY A 965 70.48 -34.32 -33.07
CA GLY A 965 69.69 -33.86 -34.22
C GLY A 965 68.18 -34.01 -34.03
N GLY A 966 67.69 -33.94 -32.78
CA GLY A 966 66.28 -34.10 -32.43
C GLY A 966 65.77 -35.55 -32.39
N LYS A 967 66.64 -36.55 -32.57
CA LYS A 967 66.28 -37.98 -32.47
C LYS A 967 67.01 -38.66 -31.32
N ARG A 968 66.34 -39.64 -30.70
CA ARG A 968 66.93 -40.47 -29.66
C ARG A 968 67.77 -41.56 -30.34
N GLU A 969 69.07 -41.53 -30.10
CA GLU A 969 70.05 -42.45 -30.70
C GLU A 969 70.93 -43.06 -29.61
N GLY A 970 71.08 -44.39 -29.63
CA GLY A 970 72.12 -45.06 -28.85
C GLY A 970 73.49 -44.74 -29.43
N ARG A 971 74.44 -44.26 -28.62
CA ARG A 971 75.83 -44.05 -29.05
C ARG A 971 76.83 -44.64 -28.08
N LEU A 972 77.95 -45.08 -28.65
CA LEU A 972 79.13 -45.57 -27.96
C LEU A 972 80.28 -44.58 -28.20
N PHE A 973 80.92 -44.15 -27.13
CA PHE A 973 82.16 -43.39 -27.16
C PHE A 973 83.28 -44.26 -26.60
N GLU A 974 84.33 -44.47 -27.38
CA GLU A 974 85.51 -45.24 -26.98
C GLU A 974 86.69 -44.30 -26.76
N SER A 975 87.33 -44.43 -25.58
CA SER A 975 88.58 -43.74 -25.28
C SER A 975 89.62 -44.73 -24.79
N THR A 976 90.88 -44.46 -25.12
CA THR A 976 92.03 -45.28 -24.71
C THR A 976 92.77 -44.56 -23.58
N HIS A 977 93.00 -45.26 -22.47
CA HIS A 977 93.60 -44.75 -21.24
C HIS A 977 94.92 -45.49 -20.96
N TRP A 978 96.02 -44.78 -20.76
CA TRP A 978 97.32 -45.35 -20.39
C TRP A 978 98.20 -44.29 -19.71
N GLY A 979 98.99 -44.64 -18.69
CA GLY A 979 100.02 -43.74 -18.14
C GLY A 979 99.58 -42.31 -17.76
N GLY A 980 98.31 -42.11 -17.40
CA GLY A 980 97.70 -40.78 -17.14
C GLY A 980 97.19 -40.02 -18.37
N ALA A 981 97.44 -40.54 -19.57
CA ALA A 981 96.92 -40.07 -20.85
C ALA A 981 95.56 -40.68 -21.17
N ILE A 982 94.68 -39.86 -21.75
CA ILE A 982 93.43 -40.28 -22.37
C ILE A 982 93.45 -39.81 -23.83
N LYS A 983 93.13 -40.71 -24.76
CA LYS A 983 93.00 -40.41 -26.19
C LYS A 983 91.63 -40.81 -26.70
N GLY A 984 90.97 -39.89 -27.39
CA GLY A 984 89.65 -40.10 -28.00
C GLY A 984 88.53 -39.34 -27.27
N PRO A 985 87.28 -39.48 -27.74
CA PRO A 985 86.12 -38.83 -27.15
C PRO A 985 85.81 -39.39 -25.75
N MET A 986 85.54 -38.51 -24.79
CA MET A 986 85.18 -38.89 -23.43
C MET A 986 84.05 -38.01 -22.89
N LEU A 987 83.06 -38.64 -22.26
CA LEU A 987 81.96 -37.99 -21.55
C LEU A 987 82.33 -37.80 -20.09
N GLU A 988 82.20 -36.56 -19.61
CA GLU A 988 82.54 -36.16 -18.25
C GLU A 988 81.49 -35.23 -17.64
N GLU A 989 81.60 -35.03 -16.32
CA GLU A 989 80.73 -34.15 -15.51
C GLU A 989 79.22 -34.45 -15.67
N PRO A 990 78.75 -35.66 -15.26
CA PRO A 990 77.32 -35.97 -15.24
C PRO A 990 76.56 -35.00 -14.33
N GLN A 991 75.61 -34.25 -14.90
CA GLN A 991 74.72 -33.38 -14.14
C GLN A 991 73.26 -33.67 -14.50
N LEU A 992 72.45 -33.99 -13.50
CA LEU A 992 71.00 -34.06 -13.69
C LEU A 992 70.47 -32.67 -14.05
N THR A 993 69.71 -32.59 -15.14
CA THR A 993 69.19 -31.30 -15.65
C THR A 993 68.23 -30.64 -14.65
N PRO A 994 68.14 -29.30 -14.63
CA PRO A 994 67.14 -28.59 -13.81
C PRO A 994 65.71 -29.07 -14.07
N GLU A 995 65.38 -29.39 -15.33
CA GLU A 995 64.08 -29.92 -15.75
C GLU A 995 63.80 -31.28 -15.10
N SER A 996 64.74 -32.23 -15.15
CA SER A 996 64.60 -33.53 -14.48
C SER A 996 64.51 -33.40 -12.96
N LYS A 997 65.28 -32.49 -12.35
CA LYS A 997 65.17 -32.19 -10.91
C LYS A 997 63.79 -31.65 -10.56
N PHE A 998 63.23 -30.75 -11.37
CA PHE A 998 61.89 -30.22 -11.17
C PHE A 998 60.83 -31.33 -11.24
N VAL A 999 60.94 -32.24 -12.21
CA VAL A 999 60.03 -33.40 -12.32
C VAL A 999 60.09 -34.28 -11.05
N GLN A 1000 61.29 -34.65 -10.59
CA GLN A 1000 61.49 -35.50 -9.42
C GLN A 1000 61.07 -34.83 -8.10
N GLU A 1001 61.38 -33.55 -7.92
CA GLU A 1001 61.21 -32.87 -6.64
C GLU A 1001 59.88 -32.12 -6.50
N GLN A 1002 59.32 -31.63 -7.61
CA GLN A 1002 58.09 -30.83 -7.60
C GLN A 1002 56.88 -31.61 -8.10
N ILE A 1003 56.99 -32.40 -9.17
CA ILE A 1003 55.84 -33.11 -9.74
C ILE A 1003 55.61 -34.43 -9.00
N GLU A 1004 56.61 -35.32 -8.96
CA GLU A 1004 56.46 -36.67 -8.35
C GLU A 1004 56.01 -36.61 -6.88
N ARG A 1005 56.56 -35.67 -6.09
CA ARG A 1005 56.19 -35.51 -4.67
C ARG A 1005 54.74 -35.04 -4.44
N ARG A 1006 54.06 -34.55 -5.48
CA ARG A 1006 52.66 -34.14 -5.42
C ARG A 1006 51.70 -35.25 -5.89
N LEU A 1007 52.23 -36.37 -6.39
CA LEU A 1007 51.46 -37.51 -6.86
C LEU A 1007 51.49 -38.62 -5.80
N ASN A 1008 50.33 -39.14 -5.42
CA ASN A 1008 50.24 -40.32 -4.56
C ASN A 1008 49.78 -41.54 -5.36
N SER A 1009 50.67 -42.53 -5.48
CA SER A 1009 50.41 -43.76 -6.23
C SER A 1009 49.43 -44.72 -5.55
N GLU A 1010 49.27 -44.65 -4.23
CA GLU A 1010 48.40 -45.57 -3.48
C GLU A 1010 46.91 -45.26 -3.72
N ASN A 1011 46.56 -43.98 -3.68
CA ASN A 1011 45.18 -43.51 -3.86
C ASN A 1011 44.94 -42.85 -5.23
N ARG A 1012 45.97 -42.75 -6.08
CA ARG A 1012 45.94 -42.07 -7.40
C ARG A 1012 45.41 -40.64 -7.31
N LYS A 1013 45.86 -39.87 -6.32
CA LYS A 1013 45.44 -38.46 -6.13
C LYS A 1013 46.61 -37.49 -6.18
N VAL A 1014 46.29 -36.25 -6.54
CA VAL A 1014 47.17 -35.10 -6.41
C VAL A 1014 47.06 -34.55 -4.98
N LEU A 1015 48.20 -34.40 -4.30
CA LEU A 1015 48.25 -34.07 -2.86
C LEU A 1015 48.27 -32.56 -2.55
N LYS A 1016 48.62 -31.72 -3.53
CA LYS A 1016 48.78 -30.27 -3.35
C LYS A 1016 48.25 -29.51 -4.56
N PRO A 1017 47.79 -28.25 -4.38
CA PRO A 1017 47.30 -27.42 -5.48
C PRO A 1017 48.28 -27.33 -6.65
N LEU A 1018 47.78 -27.51 -7.88
CA LEU A 1018 48.59 -27.39 -9.09
C LEU A 1018 49.01 -25.94 -9.39
N LEU A 1019 48.25 -24.96 -8.89
CA LEU A 1019 48.65 -23.55 -8.92
C LEU A 1019 49.95 -23.30 -8.14
N ASP A 1020 50.16 -23.98 -7.01
CA ASP A 1020 51.40 -23.87 -6.24
C ASP A 1020 52.58 -24.54 -6.99
N LEU A 1021 52.30 -25.53 -7.85
CA LEU A 1021 53.30 -26.12 -8.75
C LEU A 1021 53.66 -25.19 -9.91
N LEU A 1022 52.66 -24.50 -10.48
CA LEU A 1022 52.87 -23.48 -11.51
C LEU A 1022 53.68 -22.31 -10.96
N ASP A 1023 53.35 -21.80 -9.78
CA ASP A 1023 54.12 -20.73 -9.13
C ASP A 1023 55.59 -21.15 -8.89
N ALA A 1024 55.85 -22.41 -8.53
CA ALA A 1024 57.20 -22.94 -8.38
C ALA A 1024 57.97 -23.00 -9.71
N LEU A 1025 57.31 -23.42 -10.80
CA LEU A 1025 57.88 -23.46 -12.15
C LEU A 1025 58.29 -22.06 -12.63
N LEU A 1026 57.45 -21.06 -12.37
CA LEU A 1026 57.68 -19.69 -12.83
C LEU A 1026 58.86 -19.04 -12.09
N LEU A 1027 59.00 -19.32 -10.79
CA LEU A 1027 60.07 -18.79 -9.96
C LEU A 1027 61.46 -19.28 -10.31
N ASP A 1028 61.60 -20.53 -10.74
CA ASP A 1028 62.92 -21.16 -10.87
C ASP A 1028 63.66 -20.62 -12.11
N PRO A 1029 64.72 -19.81 -11.97
CA PRO A 1029 65.41 -19.22 -13.11
C PRO A 1029 66.25 -20.25 -13.89
N GLN A 1030 66.51 -21.44 -13.34
CA GLN A 1030 67.38 -22.45 -13.96
C GLN A 1030 66.68 -23.30 -15.02
N ILE A 1031 65.35 -23.32 -15.01
CA ILE A 1031 64.55 -24.11 -15.96
C ILE A 1031 64.48 -23.41 -17.32
N SER A 1032 64.69 -24.16 -18.40
CA SER A 1032 64.58 -23.68 -19.78
C SER A 1032 63.23 -23.00 -20.06
N PRO A 1033 63.19 -21.81 -20.70
CA PRO A 1033 61.94 -21.15 -21.07
C PRO A 1033 61.01 -22.01 -21.93
N LEU A 1034 61.57 -22.90 -22.77
CA LEU A 1034 60.81 -23.82 -23.60
C LEU A 1034 60.15 -24.92 -22.75
N PHE A 1035 60.85 -25.45 -21.75
CA PHE A 1035 60.27 -26.42 -20.81
C PHE A 1035 59.22 -25.76 -19.92
N LYS A 1036 59.46 -24.53 -19.47
CA LYS A 1036 58.45 -23.73 -18.75
C LYS A 1036 57.20 -23.53 -19.58
N ALA A 1037 57.33 -23.19 -20.87
CA ALA A 1037 56.20 -23.02 -21.78
C ALA A 1037 55.40 -24.31 -21.93
N TYR A 1038 56.07 -25.43 -22.20
CA TYR A 1038 55.44 -26.74 -22.27
C TYR A 1038 54.69 -27.10 -20.98
N MET A 1039 55.34 -26.96 -19.82
CA MET A 1039 54.74 -27.29 -18.53
C MET A 1039 53.61 -26.33 -18.13
N HIS A 1040 53.76 -25.02 -18.40
CA HIS A 1040 52.71 -24.03 -18.13
C HIS A 1040 51.45 -24.35 -18.95
N ASP A 1041 51.63 -24.67 -20.24
CA ASP A 1041 50.53 -25.08 -21.10
C ASP A 1041 49.84 -26.36 -20.60
N LYS A 1042 50.61 -27.39 -20.26
CA LYS A 1042 50.07 -28.65 -19.75
C LYS A 1042 49.39 -28.54 -18.39
N LEU A 1043 49.97 -27.79 -17.46
CA LEU A 1043 49.34 -27.57 -16.17
C LEU A 1043 48.03 -26.80 -16.32
N PHE A 1044 47.98 -25.81 -17.20
CA PHE A 1044 46.74 -25.09 -17.50
C PHE A 1044 45.69 -26.01 -18.13
N GLU A 1045 46.05 -26.84 -19.12
CA GLU A 1045 45.15 -27.82 -19.75
C GLU A 1045 44.57 -28.80 -18.71
N ILE A 1046 45.39 -29.32 -17.80
CA ILE A 1046 44.98 -30.24 -16.73
C ILE A 1046 44.04 -29.56 -15.74
N MET A 1047 44.39 -28.37 -15.25
CA MET A 1047 43.53 -27.63 -14.32
C MET A 1047 42.21 -27.19 -14.97
N SER A 1048 42.21 -26.93 -16.28
CA SER A 1048 41.02 -26.50 -17.03
C SER A 1048 39.96 -27.59 -17.17
N MET A 1049 40.32 -28.87 -17.00
CA MET A 1049 39.33 -29.97 -16.99
C MET A 1049 38.29 -29.78 -15.89
N ARG A 1050 38.71 -29.22 -14.75
CA ARG A 1050 37.86 -28.82 -13.61
C ARG A 1050 38.26 -27.44 -13.12
N ALA A 1051 38.06 -26.47 -14.00
CA ALA A 1051 38.49 -25.10 -13.82
C ALA A 1051 38.02 -24.46 -12.49
N ASP A 1052 36.83 -24.84 -12.00
CA ASP A 1052 36.24 -24.33 -10.77
C ASP A 1052 36.91 -24.92 -9.51
N GLU A 1053 37.20 -26.22 -9.53
CA GLU A 1053 37.78 -26.98 -8.39
C GLU A 1053 39.29 -26.76 -8.25
N TRP A 1054 39.97 -26.45 -9.36
CA TRP A 1054 41.38 -26.04 -9.39
C TRP A 1054 41.59 -24.53 -9.27
N GLY A 1055 40.50 -23.74 -9.24
CA GLY A 1055 40.55 -22.30 -9.06
C GLY A 1055 41.07 -21.51 -10.28
N VAL A 1056 41.04 -22.08 -11.47
CA VAL A 1056 41.45 -21.39 -12.72
C VAL A 1056 40.60 -20.15 -12.97
N ARG A 1057 39.27 -20.27 -12.82
CA ARG A 1057 38.32 -19.15 -13.00
C ARG A 1057 38.36 -18.08 -11.89
N LEU A 1058 39.15 -18.33 -10.85
CA LEU A 1058 39.41 -17.38 -9.79
C LEU A 1058 40.66 -16.53 -10.06
N SER A 1059 41.40 -16.77 -11.15
CA SER A 1059 42.51 -15.92 -11.56
C SER A 1059 42.28 -15.41 -12.98
N PRO A 1060 41.79 -14.16 -13.15
CA PRO A 1060 41.62 -13.56 -14.47
C PRO A 1060 42.95 -13.40 -15.21
N TYR A 1061 44.08 -13.28 -14.47
CA TYR A 1061 45.40 -13.18 -15.08
C TYR A 1061 45.90 -14.51 -15.62
N LEU A 1062 45.60 -15.64 -14.96
CA LEU A 1062 46.08 -16.96 -15.40
C LEU A 1062 45.62 -17.28 -16.83
N LYS A 1063 44.33 -17.08 -17.13
CA LYS A 1063 43.77 -17.30 -18.48
C LYS A 1063 44.40 -16.35 -19.50
N LYS A 1064 44.48 -15.06 -19.18
CA LYS A 1064 45.09 -14.04 -20.04
C LYS A 1064 46.56 -14.33 -20.35
N ASP A 1065 47.33 -14.70 -19.33
CA ASP A 1065 48.76 -15.01 -19.49
C ASP A 1065 48.93 -16.34 -20.29
N HIS A 1066 48.02 -17.31 -20.15
CA HIS A 1066 48.01 -18.53 -20.98
C HIS A 1066 47.69 -18.25 -22.46
N GLU A 1067 46.73 -17.38 -22.76
CA GLU A 1067 46.44 -16.95 -24.13
C GLU A 1067 47.64 -16.25 -24.78
N GLN A 1068 48.33 -15.39 -24.03
CA GLN A 1068 49.58 -14.77 -24.48
C GLN A 1068 50.68 -15.82 -24.73
N LEU A 1069 50.78 -16.84 -23.87
CA LEU A 1069 51.71 -17.94 -24.06
C LEU A 1069 51.41 -18.72 -25.36
N LYS A 1070 50.14 -19.09 -25.60
CA LYS A 1070 49.73 -19.77 -26.84
C LYS A 1070 50.05 -18.93 -28.09
N ALA A 1071 49.85 -17.61 -28.02
CA ALA A 1071 50.19 -16.69 -29.11
C ALA A 1071 51.70 -16.66 -29.42
N ILE A 1072 52.56 -16.77 -28.40
CA ILE A 1072 54.02 -16.86 -28.57
C ILE A 1072 54.43 -18.23 -29.16
N MET A 1073 53.83 -19.32 -28.68
CA MET A 1073 54.18 -20.67 -29.12
C MET A 1073 53.77 -20.95 -30.56
N GLN A 1074 52.60 -20.44 -31.01
CA GLN A 1074 51.95 -20.68 -32.31
C GLN A 1074 51.59 -22.15 -32.60
N LEU A 1075 52.45 -23.10 -32.24
CA LEU A 1075 52.25 -24.54 -32.28
C LEU A 1075 52.55 -25.16 -30.91
N PRO A 1076 51.86 -26.26 -30.53
CA PRO A 1076 52.12 -26.94 -29.25
C PRO A 1076 53.54 -27.48 -29.18
N LEU A 1077 54.25 -27.16 -28.10
CA LEU A 1077 55.58 -27.73 -27.82
C LEU A 1077 55.47 -29.20 -27.42
N LYS A 1078 56.46 -30.00 -27.83
CA LYS A 1078 56.68 -31.37 -27.37
C LYS A 1078 57.57 -31.37 -26.13
N VAL A 1079 57.42 -32.43 -25.35
CA VAL A 1079 58.13 -32.64 -24.08
C VAL A 1079 59.67 -32.63 -24.21
N THR A 1080 60.23 -32.86 -25.40
CA THR A 1080 61.67 -32.86 -25.69
C THR A 1080 62.16 -31.63 -26.47
N ASP A 1081 61.29 -30.69 -26.86
CA ASP A 1081 61.69 -29.55 -27.71
C ASP A 1081 62.71 -28.62 -27.03
N TRP A 1082 62.63 -28.49 -25.70
CA TRP A 1082 63.59 -27.72 -24.90
C TRP A 1082 65.03 -28.27 -24.96
N MET A 1083 65.19 -29.54 -25.33
CA MET A 1083 66.49 -30.19 -25.47
C MET A 1083 67.20 -29.84 -26.79
N SER A 1084 66.50 -29.18 -27.73
CA SER A 1084 67.03 -28.71 -29.02
C SER A 1084 66.86 -27.19 -29.17
N PRO A 1085 67.48 -26.37 -28.30
CA PRO A 1085 67.21 -24.94 -28.21
C PRO A 1085 67.54 -24.16 -29.50
N THR A 1086 68.48 -24.65 -30.30
CA THR A 1086 68.90 -24.02 -31.56
C THR A 1086 67.76 -23.90 -32.57
N SER A 1087 66.84 -24.87 -32.59
CA SER A 1087 65.67 -24.88 -33.49
C SER A 1087 64.59 -23.88 -33.08
N TYR A 1088 64.65 -23.35 -31.86
CA TYR A 1088 63.60 -22.52 -31.24
C TYR A 1088 64.12 -21.18 -30.71
N GLN A 1089 65.29 -20.71 -31.17
CA GLN A 1089 65.96 -19.52 -30.62
C GLN A 1089 65.07 -18.26 -30.58
N ALA A 1090 64.32 -17.99 -31.66
CA ALA A 1090 63.43 -16.84 -31.73
C ALA A 1090 62.29 -16.90 -30.68
N MET A 1091 61.65 -18.06 -30.55
CA MET A 1091 60.61 -18.31 -29.56
C MET A 1091 61.17 -18.23 -28.14
N GLN A 1092 62.35 -18.78 -27.90
CA GLN A 1092 63.01 -18.76 -26.59
C GLN A 1092 63.30 -17.32 -26.12
N ALA A 1093 63.68 -16.41 -27.02
CA ALA A 1093 63.88 -14.99 -26.69
C ALA A 1093 62.56 -14.29 -26.30
N GLN A 1094 61.47 -14.59 -27.01
CA GLN A 1094 60.13 -14.07 -26.68
C GLN A 1094 59.64 -14.61 -25.34
N LEU A 1095 59.75 -15.93 -25.10
CA LEU A 1095 59.38 -16.58 -23.84
C LEU A 1095 60.18 -16.03 -22.66
N THR A 1096 61.48 -15.75 -22.84
CA THR A 1096 62.31 -15.14 -21.79
C THR A 1096 61.81 -13.74 -21.42
N THR A 1097 61.34 -12.97 -22.40
CA THR A 1097 60.77 -11.64 -22.17
C THR A 1097 59.41 -11.74 -21.48
N PHE A 1098 58.58 -12.69 -21.90
CA PHE A 1098 57.28 -12.99 -21.31
C PHE A 1098 57.39 -13.39 -19.84
N TYR A 1099 58.26 -14.35 -19.50
CA TYR A 1099 58.37 -14.88 -18.15
C TYR A 1099 59.02 -13.93 -17.13
N ARG A 1100 59.73 -12.89 -17.58
CA ARG A 1100 60.42 -11.93 -16.70
C ARG A 1100 59.48 -11.21 -15.72
N PRO A 1101 58.38 -10.55 -16.14
CA PRO A 1101 57.40 -9.97 -15.22
C PRO A 1101 56.58 -11.04 -14.47
N LEU A 1102 56.37 -12.21 -15.07
CA LEU A 1102 55.58 -13.30 -14.50
C LEU A 1102 56.20 -13.98 -13.29
N GLY A 1103 57.53 -13.98 -13.17
CA GLY A 1103 58.21 -14.52 -11.99
C GLY A 1103 57.88 -13.82 -10.66
N GLN A 1104 57.23 -12.65 -10.71
CA GLN A 1104 56.71 -11.94 -9.53
C GLN A 1104 55.22 -12.22 -9.25
N ARG A 1105 54.49 -12.87 -10.17
CA ARG A 1105 53.10 -13.25 -9.97
C ARG A 1105 53.00 -14.47 -9.06
N ARG A 1106 51.86 -14.58 -8.36
CA ARG A 1106 51.52 -15.66 -7.43
C ARG A 1106 50.07 -16.06 -7.67
N TYR A 1107 49.84 -16.94 -8.65
CA TYR A 1107 48.48 -17.35 -8.99
C TYR A 1107 47.84 -18.12 -7.82
N GLY A 1108 48.62 -18.92 -7.09
CA GLY A 1108 48.13 -19.63 -5.91
C GLY A 1108 47.63 -18.66 -4.83
N SER A 1109 48.38 -17.58 -4.55
CA SER A 1109 47.96 -16.56 -3.59
C SER A 1109 46.76 -15.76 -4.06
N GLU A 1110 46.69 -15.41 -5.34
CA GLU A 1110 45.56 -14.71 -5.95
C GLU A 1110 44.26 -15.51 -5.82
N VAL A 1111 44.31 -16.79 -6.20
CA VAL A 1111 43.15 -17.67 -6.12
C VAL A 1111 42.71 -17.89 -4.68
N LYS A 1112 43.66 -18.10 -3.75
CA LYS A 1112 43.36 -18.23 -2.31
C LYS A 1112 42.70 -16.95 -1.76
N PHE A 1113 43.19 -15.77 -2.15
CA PHE A 1113 42.59 -14.49 -1.81
C PHE A 1113 41.15 -14.40 -2.33
N ASN A 1114 40.96 -14.61 -3.64
CA ASN A 1114 39.65 -14.49 -4.29
C ASN A 1114 38.63 -15.51 -3.74
N LEU A 1115 39.06 -16.75 -3.49
CA LEU A 1115 38.22 -17.79 -2.89
C LEU A 1115 37.79 -17.41 -1.46
N SER A 1116 38.73 -16.96 -0.63
CA SER A 1116 38.44 -16.54 0.75
C SER A 1116 37.50 -15.33 0.77
N PHE A 1117 37.74 -14.36 -0.11
CA PHE A 1117 36.90 -13.18 -0.25
C PHE A 1117 35.47 -13.56 -0.65
N LEU A 1118 35.30 -14.38 -1.71
CA LEU A 1118 34.00 -14.87 -2.16
C LEU A 1118 33.26 -15.66 -1.07
N ARG A 1119 33.95 -16.55 -0.35
CA ARG A 1119 33.36 -17.28 0.78
C ARG A 1119 32.94 -16.35 1.92
N GLY A 1120 33.66 -15.25 2.13
CA GLY A 1120 33.27 -14.21 3.08
C GLY A 1120 31.99 -13.46 2.70
N LEU A 1121 31.68 -13.38 1.40
CA LEU A 1121 30.51 -12.69 0.85
C LEU A 1121 29.21 -13.53 0.88
N THR A 1122 29.28 -14.86 1.09
CA THR A 1122 28.10 -15.76 0.99
C THR A 1122 27.02 -15.53 2.03
N GLY A 1123 27.38 -14.95 3.18
CA GLY A 1123 26.44 -14.67 4.26
C GLY A 1123 26.21 -13.18 4.48
N VAL A 1124 26.39 -12.35 3.45
CA VAL A 1124 26.13 -10.91 3.50
C VAL A 1124 24.66 -10.68 3.16
N ASN A 1125 23.94 -9.95 4.01
CA ASN A 1125 22.58 -9.50 3.71
C ASN A 1125 22.56 -8.03 3.34
N PHE A 1126 21.44 -7.58 2.77
CA PHE A 1126 21.26 -6.22 2.28
C PHE A 1126 20.20 -5.45 3.08
N PRO A 1127 20.49 -5.07 4.34
CA PRO A 1127 19.54 -4.30 5.14
C PRO A 1127 19.33 -2.88 4.60
N PHE A 1128 18.18 -2.33 4.94
CA PHE A 1128 17.84 -0.93 4.70
C PHE A 1128 18.75 -0.01 5.52
N ALA A 1129 19.39 0.96 4.87
CA ALA A 1129 20.28 1.93 5.48
C ALA A 1129 19.64 3.31 5.64
N GLY A 1130 18.50 3.54 4.99
CA GLY A 1130 17.85 4.83 4.88
C GLY A 1130 17.42 5.14 3.45
N TYR A 1131 17.27 6.41 3.10
CA TYR A 1131 16.77 6.82 1.78
C TYR A 1131 17.35 8.16 1.32
N VAL A 1132 17.12 8.53 0.06
CA VAL A 1132 17.45 9.85 -0.47
C VAL A 1132 16.25 10.78 -0.36
N ASP A 1133 16.38 11.91 0.32
CA ASP A 1133 15.26 12.84 0.52
C ASP A 1133 14.87 13.59 -0.77
N GLU A 1134 13.79 14.35 -0.70
CA GLU A 1134 13.24 15.18 -1.78
C GLU A 1134 14.23 16.23 -2.33
N ARG A 1135 15.35 16.48 -1.64
CA ARG A 1135 16.42 17.41 -2.04
C ARG A 1135 17.62 16.67 -2.62
N GLY A 1136 17.56 15.35 -2.74
CA GLY A 1136 18.67 14.52 -3.21
C GLY A 1136 19.72 14.23 -2.14
N ASN A 1137 19.46 14.50 -0.85
CA ASN A 1137 20.41 14.24 0.22
C ASN A 1137 20.16 12.88 0.88
N PRO A 1138 21.21 12.12 1.22
CA PRO A 1138 21.04 10.84 1.88
C PRO A 1138 20.63 11.03 3.35
N ARG A 1139 19.59 10.32 3.77
CA ARG A 1139 19.07 10.21 5.13
C ARG A 1139 19.33 8.79 5.64
N TYR A 1140 20.38 8.63 6.42
CA TYR A 1140 20.70 7.35 7.06
C TYR A 1140 19.93 7.16 8.35
N LEU A 1141 19.59 5.91 8.68
CA LEU A 1141 18.97 5.54 9.96
C LEU A 1141 19.84 5.97 11.15
N ASP A 1142 21.16 5.75 11.04
CA ASP A 1142 22.15 6.28 11.99
C ASP A 1142 23.01 7.37 11.32
N SER A 1143 22.60 8.62 11.52
CA SER A 1143 23.32 9.79 11.01
C SER A 1143 24.74 9.95 11.57
N GLY A 1144 25.06 9.35 12.73
CA GLY A 1144 26.38 9.41 13.35
C GLY A 1144 27.39 8.44 12.76
N LYS A 1145 26.93 7.41 12.04
CA LYS A 1145 27.78 6.35 11.50
C LYS A 1145 27.28 5.88 10.11
N PRO A 1146 27.47 6.70 9.06
CA PRO A 1146 27.04 6.33 7.71
C PRO A 1146 27.76 5.04 7.25
N PRO A 1147 27.05 4.12 6.56
CA PRO A 1147 27.66 2.90 6.07
C PRO A 1147 28.73 3.16 5.00
N ALA A 1148 29.79 2.36 4.99
CA ALA A 1148 30.88 2.50 4.03
C ALA A 1148 30.48 2.09 2.60
N PHE A 1149 29.52 1.18 2.47
CA PHE A 1149 29.00 0.68 1.21
C PHE A 1149 27.49 0.88 1.18
N VAL A 1150 27.03 1.67 0.21
CA VAL A 1150 25.62 2.00 0.05
C VAL A 1150 25.25 1.86 -1.42
N TRP A 1151 24.09 1.26 -1.69
CA TRP A 1151 23.51 1.15 -3.02
C TRP A 1151 22.20 1.92 -3.09
N CYS A 1152 21.96 2.55 -4.23
CA CYS A 1152 20.78 3.34 -4.52
C CYS A 1152 20.21 2.95 -5.88
N VAL A 1153 18.94 3.28 -6.12
CA VAL A 1153 18.36 3.25 -7.45
C VAL A 1153 18.87 4.42 -8.25
N SER A 1154 19.39 4.12 -9.42
CA SER A 1154 19.90 5.09 -10.38
C SER A 1154 19.34 4.77 -11.78
N ARG A 1155 19.56 5.70 -12.72
CA ARG A 1155 19.13 5.55 -14.11
C ARG A 1155 20.35 5.36 -15.00
N GLU A 1156 20.50 4.15 -15.53
CA GLU A 1156 21.56 3.76 -16.46
C GLU A 1156 20.91 3.41 -17.81
N GLU A 1157 21.31 4.09 -18.89
CA GLU A 1157 20.78 3.86 -20.26
C GLU A 1157 19.24 3.86 -20.37
N GLY A 1158 18.55 4.64 -19.52
CA GLY A 1158 17.08 4.71 -19.51
C GLY A 1158 16.38 3.63 -18.69
N LYS A 1159 17.12 2.68 -18.09
CA LYS A 1159 16.58 1.64 -17.21
C LYS A 1159 16.99 1.89 -15.75
N LEU A 1160 16.11 1.51 -14.82
CA LEU A 1160 16.41 1.59 -13.39
C LEU A 1160 17.23 0.38 -12.94
N SER A 1161 18.33 0.65 -12.24
CA SER A 1161 19.24 -0.35 -11.70
C SER A 1161 19.73 0.06 -10.31
N LEU A 1162 20.16 -0.93 -9.51
CA LEU A 1162 20.86 -0.66 -8.26
C LEU A 1162 22.34 -0.43 -8.54
N GLU A 1163 22.81 0.76 -8.22
CA GLU A 1163 24.20 1.14 -8.34
C GLU A 1163 24.78 1.54 -6.99
N ARG A 1164 26.12 1.52 -6.91
CA ARG A 1164 26.79 2.09 -5.75
C ARG A 1164 26.53 3.59 -5.69
N TYR A 1165 26.11 4.07 -4.53
CA TYR A 1165 25.87 5.48 -4.32
C TYR A 1165 27.20 6.26 -4.33
N VAL A 1166 27.30 7.24 -5.24
CA VAL A 1166 28.48 8.13 -5.37
C VAL A 1166 28.17 9.57 -4.95
N GLY A 1167 27.00 9.82 -4.36
CA GLY A 1167 26.60 11.12 -3.83
C GLY A 1167 25.58 11.87 -4.67
N SER A 1168 25.45 11.55 -5.96
CA SER A 1168 24.57 12.30 -6.88
C SER A 1168 23.86 11.44 -7.94
N ASN A 1169 24.12 10.13 -7.99
CA ASN A 1169 23.53 9.23 -8.99
C ASN A 1169 22.16 8.66 -8.58
N ALA A 1170 21.71 8.91 -7.35
CA ALA A 1170 20.46 8.35 -6.84
C ALA A 1170 19.24 9.14 -7.30
N LEU A 1171 18.13 8.44 -7.54
CA LEU A 1171 16.81 9.05 -7.66
C LEU A 1171 16.31 9.59 -6.31
N LEU A 1172 15.45 10.60 -6.36
CA LEU A 1172 14.74 11.09 -5.18
C LEU A 1172 13.90 9.96 -4.57
N PHE A 1173 13.83 9.89 -3.24
CA PHE A 1173 13.19 8.81 -2.49
C PHE A 1173 13.80 7.42 -2.71
N SER A 1174 14.95 7.32 -3.38
CA SER A 1174 15.63 6.03 -3.54
C SER A 1174 15.91 5.42 -2.17
N PRO A 1175 15.43 4.20 -1.89
CA PRO A 1175 15.93 3.39 -0.79
C PRO A 1175 17.45 3.23 -0.91
N LEU A 1176 18.12 3.32 0.22
CA LEU A 1176 19.55 3.07 0.36
C LEU A 1176 19.72 1.71 1.03
N LEU A 1177 20.39 0.78 0.35
CA LEU A 1177 20.74 -0.52 0.91
C LEU A 1177 22.20 -0.49 1.36
N THR A 1178 22.51 -1.15 2.47
CA THR A 1178 23.88 -1.41 2.91
C THR A 1178 24.09 -2.92 3.03
N VAL A 1179 25.28 -3.32 3.45
CA VAL A 1179 25.61 -4.67 3.89
C VAL A 1179 25.62 -4.76 5.41
N ASP A 1180 25.18 -5.91 5.94
CA ASP A 1180 25.18 -6.21 7.38
C ASP A 1180 26.58 -6.56 7.94
N LYS A 1181 27.52 -6.90 7.05
CA LYS A 1181 28.90 -7.25 7.39
C LYS A 1181 29.89 -6.17 6.99
N ASP A 1182 30.95 -6.06 7.78
CA ASP A 1182 32.09 -5.19 7.45
C ASP A 1182 32.94 -5.82 6.33
N LEU A 1183 32.74 -5.36 5.10
CA LEU A 1183 33.49 -5.82 3.94
C LEU A 1183 34.99 -5.52 4.04
N GLU A 1184 35.40 -4.50 4.80
CA GLU A 1184 36.80 -4.19 5.04
C GLU A 1184 37.45 -5.26 5.92
N ALA A 1185 36.71 -5.76 6.92
CA ALA A 1185 37.14 -6.90 7.74
C ALA A 1185 37.21 -8.19 6.90
N VAL A 1186 36.24 -8.43 6.02
CA VAL A 1186 36.24 -9.59 5.09
C VAL A 1186 37.45 -9.52 4.15
N PHE A 1187 37.75 -8.36 3.58
CA PHE A 1187 38.90 -8.14 2.72
C PHE A 1187 40.23 -8.38 3.45
N LYS A 1188 40.38 -7.85 4.67
CA LYS A 1188 41.59 -8.06 5.49
C LYS A 1188 41.79 -9.52 5.86
N LYS A 1189 40.71 -10.24 6.17
CA LYS A 1189 40.74 -11.68 6.43
C LYS A 1189 41.22 -12.45 5.20
N ALA A 1190 40.67 -12.16 4.02
CA ALA A 1190 41.09 -12.79 2.76
C ALA A 1190 42.57 -12.51 2.45
N LEU A 1191 43.06 -11.29 2.73
CA LEU A 1191 44.46 -10.93 2.55
C LEU A 1191 45.38 -11.78 3.45
N LEU A 1192 45.03 -11.96 4.73
CA LEU A 1192 45.78 -12.79 5.67
C LEU A 1192 45.82 -14.26 5.22
N GLU A 1193 44.68 -14.81 4.79
CA GLU A 1193 44.57 -16.21 4.34
C GLU A 1193 45.32 -16.48 3.02
N SER A 1194 45.51 -15.47 2.18
CA SER A 1194 46.28 -15.57 0.94
C SER A 1194 47.80 -15.72 1.14
N GLY A 1195 48.29 -15.40 2.35
CA GLY A 1195 49.72 -15.35 2.68
C GLY A 1195 50.47 -14.16 2.05
N ALA A 1196 49.77 -13.21 1.44
CA ALA A 1196 50.38 -12.02 0.84
C ALA A 1196 50.61 -10.91 1.87
N SER A 1197 51.78 -10.29 1.80
CA SER A 1197 52.20 -9.23 2.75
C SER A 1197 51.67 -7.84 2.41
N SER A 1198 51.11 -7.62 1.20
CA SER A 1198 50.64 -6.29 0.77
C SER A 1198 49.36 -6.33 -0.08
N ALA A 1199 48.40 -5.47 0.27
CA ALA A 1199 47.10 -5.34 -0.40
C ALA A 1199 47.21 -4.80 -1.84
N ASN A 1200 48.25 -4.03 -2.16
CA ASN A 1200 48.46 -3.43 -3.49
C ASN A 1200 48.50 -4.46 -4.64
N ARG A 1201 48.69 -5.75 -4.33
CA ARG A 1201 48.71 -6.82 -5.35
C ARG A 1201 47.32 -7.24 -5.84
N PHE A 1202 46.25 -7.04 -5.07
CA PHE A 1202 44.90 -7.54 -5.39
C PHE A 1202 43.87 -6.43 -5.67
N GLY A 1203 44.30 -5.17 -5.64
CA GLY A 1203 43.43 -4.00 -5.84
C GLY A 1203 42.80 -3.49 -4.56
N SER A 1204 41.87 -2.53 -4.69
CA SER A 1204 41.11 -1.98 -3.56
C SER A 1204 39.74 -2.67 -3.46
N LEU A 1205 39.19 -2.73 -2.24
CA LEU A 1205 37.86 -3.28 -1.99
C LEU A 1205 36.78 -2.64 -2.89
N LYS A 1206 36.90 -1.33 -3.17
CA LYS A 1206 35.99 -0.58 -4.05
C LYS A 1206 35.99 -1.06 -5.50
N ASN A 1207 37.06 -1.70 -5.96
CA ASN A 1207 37.18 -2.23 -7.33
C ASN A 1207 36.81 -3.72 -7.40
N LEU A 1208 36.82 -4.41 -6.25
CA LEU A 1208 36.49 -5.82 -6.14
C LEU A 1208 35.00 -6.06 -5.90
N VAL A 1209 34.21 -5.03 -5.61
CA VAL A 1209 32.76 -5.14 -5.39
C VAL A 1209 32.03 -4.34 -6.48
N PRO A 1210 31.22 -4.99 -7.33
CA PRO A 1210 30.96 -6.43 -7.36
C PRO A 1210 32.16 -7.25 -7.89
N PHE A 1211 32.37 -8.44 -7.32
CA PHE A 1211 33.44 -9.34 -7.73
C PHE A 1211 33.09 -9.98 -9.06
N ARG A 1212 33.95 -9.84 -10.06
CA ARG A 1212 33.73 -10.42 -11.39
C ARG A 1212 34.40 -11.79 -11.48
N TYR A 1213 33.57 -12.83 -11.57
CA TYR A 1213 34.03 -14.18 -11.86
C TYR A 1213 34.39 -14.27 -13.35
N SER A 1214 35.58 -14.78 -13.66
CA SER A 1214 36.03 -14.85 -15.05
C SER A 1214 35.27 -15.96 -15.80
N ASP A 1215 34.77 -15.65 -16.99
CA ASP A 1215 34.15 -16.62 -17.90
C ASP A 1215 35.11 -17.69 -18.43
#